data_AF-A0A8S0SCT6-F1
#
_entry.id   AF-A0A8S0SCT6-F1
#
_cell.length_a   1.000
_cell.length_b   1.000
_cell.length_c   1.000
_cell.angle_alpha   90.00
_cell.angle_beta   90.00
_cell.angle_gamma   90.00
#
_symmetry.space_group_name_H-M   'P 1'
#
loop_
_entity.id
_entity.type
_entity.pdbx_description
1 polymer ?
#
loop_
_entity_poly.entity_id
_entity_poly.type
_entity_poly.pdbx_seq_one_letter_code
_entity_poly.pdbx_strand_id
1 'polypeptide(L)'
;MASIVKCFWASPHFGLNINEKCRSRSGIQCLASGESADAALSVESVKVNGIVNGVSCSVVKEKKESDRLMIEVGHGHGGSNVEEKKREKVSEEEKLEPLWDDGYGTQSVKDYLDLAKEIIKPDGGPPRWFTPISCGPPLKDSPILLFLPGMDGLGLGLILHHKSLGKVFEVRCMHIPLQDRTPFEALVQWVEETLRSEHSSAPKRPIYLVGESLGGCLALALAARNPNIDLVVVLANPATSFGRSQLQPLLPLFEALPDELHATVPYLLSFVMGDPVKMAAVNIDSMLPPTRYFEQLSGNLTGLLPRLSGLSDIIPKDTLIWKLKLLKSAAAYANSRLHAIKAEVLILASGNDNMLPSEDEAWRLSRSMRNCKIRYFKDNGHTILLEDGVNLLTIIKCTCTYRRCSRNHDFVADFLPPSKSEFKHALLSNGWFRNYTGPVMWSTTEDGKIVRGLSGVPNEGPVVLVGYHMLMGLELVPLVEQFLLEKKILVRGIAHPTLFSQLVESENREFSIFDTVRLYGGLPVSASNLFKLLATKSHVLLYPGGAREALHRKGEEYKLFWPDQPEFVRMAARFGATIVPFGVVGEDDIAELVLDYDDLMRIPIIGDRIRRDNEQYKDLNVRTGMSGEVANQTLYLPGLLPKIPGRVYYLFGKPVPTKGRRNMLKDRSNAKELYLHIKSEVENSIAYLMKKRKEDPYRGIVDRTVYRVLHAPMDQVPSFEP
;
A
#
# COMPACT_ATOMS: atom_id res chain seq x y z
N MET A 1 11.65 21.74 -15.75
CA MET A 1 12.53 22.92 -15.67
C MET A 1 13.42 22.75 -14.45
N ALA A 2 14.68 22.38 -14.65
CA ALA A 2 15.67 22.22 -13.58
C ALA A 2 16.87 23.15 -13.87
N SER A 3 17.62 23.51 -12.81
CA SER A 3 18.75 24.45 -12.75
C SER A 3 18.41 25.80 -12.10
N ILE A 4 19.43 26.42 -11.48
CA ILE A 4 19.38 27.54 -10.52
C ILE A 4 18.73 27.08 -9.20
N VAL A 5 19.44 26.88 -8.07
CA VAL A 5 20.59 27.63 -7.52
C VAL A 5 21.74 26.69 -7.09
N LYS A 6 22.98 27.06 -7.46
CA LYS A 6 24.25 26.65 -6.80
C LYS A 6 25.01 27.92 -6.38
N CYS A 7 25.98 27.77 -5.47
CA CYS A 7 26.77 28.83 -4.80
C CYS A 7 25.95 29.58 -3.72
N PHE A 8 26.31 29.53 -2.44
CA PHE A 8 27.57 30.05 -1.86
C PHE A 8 28.23 29.12 -0.82
N TRP A 9 29.52 29.36 -0.57
CA TRP A 9 30.38 28.69 0.43
C TRP A 9 31.05 29.76 1.31
N ALA A 10 30.98 29.62 2.64
CA ALA A 10 31.98 30.08 3.62
C ALA A 10 31.63 29.55 5.03
N SER A 11 32.64 29.20 5.83
CA SER A 11 32.53 28.69 7.21
C SER A 11 33.14 29.71 8.21
N PRO A 12 33.46 29.40 9.49
CA PRO A 12 32.91 28.43 10.45
C PRO A 12 32.59 29.08 11.84
N HIS A 13 32.36 28.23 12.85
CA HIS A 13 32.39 28.47 14.31
C HIS A 13 31.05 28.78 15.00
N PHE A 14 30.51 27.78 15.70
CA PHE A 14 30.41 27.77 17.17
C PHE A 14 30.19 26.33 17.63
N GLY A 15 30.96 25.86 18.60
CA GLY A 15 30.74 24.56 19.24
C GLY A 15 30.10 24.74 20.61
N LEU A 16 29.34 23.75 21.06
CA LEU A 16 29.22 23.40 22.48
C LEU A 16 28.61 22.00 22.65
N ASN A 17 29.04 21.32 23.71
CA ASN A 17 28.56 19.99 24.10
C ASN A 17 27.08 20.02 24.50
N ILE A 18 26.40 18.87 24.41
CA ILE A 18 25.77 18.24 25.58
C ILE A 18 25.57 16.74 25.31
N ASN A 19 25.94 15.94 26.32
CA ASN A 19 25.78 14.49 26.37
C ASN A 19 24.39 14.18 26.96
N GLU A 20 23.61 13.29 26.37
CA GLU A 20 22.71 12.43 27.16
C GLU A 20 22.32 11.15 26.41
N LYS A 21 22.48 10.00 27.07
CA LYS A 21 22.24 8.66 26.51
C LYS A 21 20.95 8.08 27.09
N CYS A 22 19.90 7.97 26.27
CA CYS A 22 18.76 7.13 26.61
C CYS A 22 18.94 5.71 26.02
N ARG A 23 18.96 4.69 26.88
CA ARG A 23 19.05 3.27 26.47
C ARG A 23 17.64 2.66 26.45
N SER A 24 17.11 2.34 25.27
CA SER A 24 16.02 1.37 25.15
C SER A 24 16.60 -0.06 25.05
N ARG A 25 15.93 -1.03 25.68
CA ARG A 25 16.24 -2.46 25.53
C ARG A 25 15.21 -3.09 24.61
N SER A 26 15.67 -3.81 23.60
CA SER A 26 14.88 -4.77 22.82
C SER A 26 15.72 -6.03 22.64
N GLY A 27 15.12 -7.19 22.90
CA GLY A 27 15.75 -8.50 22.73
C GLY A 27 14.99 -9.32 21.70
N ILE A 28 15.64 -10.35 21.13
CA ILE A 28 15.08 -11.25 20.11
C ILE A 28 14.60 -12.53 20.78
N GLN A 29 13.48 -13.10 20.33
CA GLN A 29 12.95 -14.38 20.80
C GLN A 29 13.07 -15.41 19.68
N CYS A 30 13.81 -16.50 19.94
CA CYS A 30 13.92 -17.63 19.03
C CYS A 30 12.92 -18.71 19.43
N LEU A 31 12.26 -19.32 18.44
CA LEU A 31 11.47 -20.54 18.62
C LEU A 31 12.31 -21.73 18.18
N ALA A 32 12.62 -22.64 19.11
CA ALA A 32 13.23 -23.92 18.78
C ALA A 32 12.17 -24.87 18.21
N SER A 33 12.50 -25.60 17.15
CA SER A 33 11.71 -26.74 16.67
C SER A 33 11.70 -27.83 17.74
N GLY A 34 10.53 -28.23 18.20
CA GLY A 34 10.39 -29.15 19.35
C GLY A 34 10.43 -30.63 18.98
N GLU A 35 10.90 -31.44 19.92
CA GLU A 35 10.54 -32.85 20.07
C GLU A 35 10.27 -33.18 21.54
N SER A 36 9.42 -34.18 21.77
CA SER A 36 8.98 -34.77 23.05
C SER A 36 8.13 -33.88 23.99
N ALA A 37 7.02 -34.47 24.44
CA ALA A 37 6.13 -33.96 25.48
C ALA A 37 6.43 -34.63 26.83
N ASP A 38 5.83 -34.08 27.89
CA ASP A 38 5.79 -34.54 29.30
C ASP A 38 6.81 -33.95 30.29
N ALA A 39 6.48 -32.76 30.81
CA ALA A 39 6.59 -32.42 32.24
C ALA A 39 5.91 -31.07 32.53
N ALA A 40 5.23 -30.95 33.68
CA ALA A 40 4.44 -29.78 34.03
C ALA A 40 5.17 -28.78 34.96
N LEU A 41 4.77 -27.50 34.84
CA LEU A 41 4.69 -26.50 35.92
C LEU A 41 5.85 -26.38 36.93
N SER A 42 6.73 -25.40 36.73
CA SER A 42 7.08 -24.43 37.79
C SER A 42 7.69 -23.16 37.22
N VAL A 43 7.37 -22.00 37.82
CA VAL A 43 7.99 -20.71 37.53
C VAL A 43 8.71 -20.25 38.79
N GLU A 44 10.04 -20.37 38.81
CA GLU A 44 10.87 -19.75 39.85
C GLU A 44 11.99 -18.91 39.23
N SER A 45 11.87 -17.60 39.40
CA SER A 45 12.89 -16.63 39.03
C SER A 45 13.88 -16.42 40.19
N VAL A 46 15.07 -17.00 40.10
CA VAL A 46 16.14 -16.78 41.09
C VAL A 46 16.68 -15.35 40.97
N LYS A 47 16.47 -14.54 42.01
CA LYS A 47 17.16 -13.25 42.20
C LYS A 47 18.50 -13.47 42.91
N VAL A 48 19.54 -12.77 42.47
CA VAL A 48 20.79 -12.62 43.23
C VAL A 48 20.95 -11.15 43.64
N ASN A 49 21.37 -10.93 44.88
CA ASN A 49 21.33 -9.65 45.58
C ASN A 49 22.48 -8.70 45.22
N GLY A 50 22.20 -7.39 45.35
CA GLY A 50 23.18 -6.33 45.58
C GLY A 50 22.50 -5.21 46.38
N ILE A 51 23.00 -4.91 47.59
CA ILE A 51 22.38 -4.02 48.59
C ILE A 51 23.30 -2.79 48.79
N VAL A 52 22.79 -1.72 49.46
CA VAL A 52 23.54 -0.59 50.08
C VAL A 52 23.97 0.50 49.08
N ASN A 53 23.72 1.82 49.21
CA ASN A 53 22.99 2.72 50.14
C ASN A 53 22.41 3.88 49.26
N GLY A 54 21.47 4.76 49.65
CA GLY A 54 20.94 5.08 50.97
C GLY A 54 21.12 6.56 51.32
N VAL A 55 20.34 7.47 50.72
CA VAL A 55 20.16 8.87 51.17
C VAL A 55 18.69 9.26 50.99
N SER A 56 18.09 9.86 52.02
CA SER A 56 16.69 10.29 52.05
C SER A 56 16.53 11.77 51.76
N CYS A 57 15.35 12.17 51.26
CA CYS A 57 14.75 13.45 51.61
C CYS A 57 13.22 13.37 51.56
N SER A 58 12.58 13.67 52.68
CA SER A 58 11.13 13.90 52.82
C SER A 58 10.70 15.18 52.06
N VAL A 59 9.41 15.39 51.76
CA VAL A 59 8.51 16.17 52.64
C VAL A 59 7.04 16.15 52.13
N VAL A 60 6.11 15.94 53.09
CA VAL A 60 4.66 16.29 53.12
C VAL A 60 3.66 15.63 52.16
N LYS A 61 2.58 15.14 52.77
CA LYS A 61 1.29 14.72 52.18
C LYS A 61 0.27 15.83 52.35
N GLU A 62 -0.73 15.90 51.48
CA GLU A 62 -2.10 16.19 51.90
C GLU A 62 -3.04 15.01 51.55
N LYS A 63 -4.16 14.93 52.27
CA LYS A 63 -4.94 13.71 52.48
C LYS A 63 -6.43 14.05 52.70
N LYS A 64 -7.34 13.28 52.09
CA LYS A 64 -8.75 13.01 52.47
C LYS A 64 -9.21 11.83 51.58
N GLU A 65 -9.54 10.62 52.04
CA GLU A 65 -10.60 10.17 52.98
C GLU A 65 -12.02 10.49 52.49
N SER A 66 -13.01 9.58 52.56
CA SER A 66 -13.07 8.18 53.09
C SER A 66 -13.88 7.26 52.12
N ASP A 67 -14.24 5.98 52.33
CA ASP A 67 -14.18 4.95 53.41
C ASP A 67 -14.05 3.53 52.75
N ARG A 68 -13.76 2.36 53.36
CA ARG A 68 -14.38 1.49 54.41
C ARG A 68 -15.77 0.92 54.05
N LEU A 69 -16.12 -0.36 54.31
CA LEU A 69 -15.46 -1.51 54.98
C LEU A 69 -16.13 -2.86 54.58
N MET A 70 -15.32 -3.91 54.38
CA MET A 70 -15.52 -5.35 54.73
C MET A 70 -16.68 -6.24 54.21
N ILE A 71 -16.41 -7.54 54.37
CA ILE A 71 -17.09 -8.74 53.89
C ILE A 71 -18.02 -9.32 54.98
N GLU A 72 -19.11 -9.96 54.58
CA GLU A 72 -19.71 -11.05 55.38
C GLU A 72 -20.23 -12.18 54.47
N VAL A 73 -20.24 -13.43 54.98
CA VAL A 73 -20.51 -14.67 54.21
C VAL A 73 -21.64 -15.45 54.89
N GLY A 74 -22.64 -15.91 54.12
CA GLY A 74 -23.71 -16.78 54.64
C GLY A 74 -24.57 -17.40 53.54
N HIS A 75 -24.82 -18.71 53.62
CA HIS A 75 -25.53 -19.50 52.60
C HIS A 75 -27.07 -19.34 52.63
N GLY A 76 -27.71 -19.50 51.47
CA GLY A 76 -29.15 -19.79 51.32
C GLY A 76 -29.48 -20.34 49.92
N HIS A 77 -30.16 -21.49 49.85
CA HIS A 77 -30.65 -22.08 48.59
C HIS A 77 -31.87 -21.33 48.04
N GLY A 78 -32.02 -21.22 46.70
CA GLY A 78 -33.27 -20.72 46.11
C GLY A 78 -33.32 -20.42 44.60
N GLY A 79 -33.41 -21.47 43.77
CA GLY A 79 -34.32 -21.49 42.60
C GLY A 79 -34.13 -20.56 41.37
N SER A 80 -33.84 -21.21 40.23
CA SER A 80 -34.42 -20.97 38.88
C SER A 80 -33.83 -19.93 37.90
N ASN A 81 -33.50 -20.46 36.71
CA ASN A 81 -33.72 -19.88 35.38
C ASN A 81 -32.99 -18.60 34.94
N VAL A 82 -31.65 -18.66 34.79
CA VAL A 82 -30.92 -17.81 33.80
C VAL A 82 -29.81 -18.58 33.06
N GLU A 83 -30.13 -19.78 32.55
CA GLU A 83 -29.32 -20.44 31.51
C GLU A 83 -30.17 -20.65 30.25
N GLU A 84 -30.08 -19.70 29.30
CA GLU A 84 -30.20 -19.88 27.84
C GLU A 84 -30.32 -18.52 27.14
N LYS A 85 -29.23 -17.72 27.17
CA LYS A 85 -29.07 -16.57 26.25
C LYS A 85 -27.62 -16.14 26.01
N LYS A 86 -26.72 -17.13 25.91
CA LYS A 86 -25.41 -16.99 25.24
C LYS A 86 -25.40 -17.76 23.92
N ARG A 87 -26.35 -17.45 23.03
CA ARG A 87 -26.19 -17.81 21.61
C ARG A 87 -25.30 -16.78 20.93
N GLU A 88 -24.17 -17.26 20.44
CA GLU A 88 -23.52 -16.80 19.22
C GLU A 88 -23.32 -15.28 19.12
N LYS A 89 -22.37 -14.75 19.93
CA LYS A 89 -21.47 -13.76 19.35
C LYS A 89 -20.69 -14.46 18.25
N VAL A 90 -21.17 -14.36 17.02
CA VAL A 90 -20.34 -14.56 15.82
C VAL A 90 -19.07 -13.74 16.06
N SER A 91 -17.90 -14.39 15.98
CA SER A 91 -16.63 -13.68 16.12
C SER A 91 -16.57 -12.61 15.03
N GLU A 92 -16.64 -11.34 15.43
CA GLU A 92 -16.32 -10.24 14.53
C GLU A 92 -14.88 -10.48 14.07
N GLU A 93 -14.72 -10.83 12.79
CA GLU A 93 -13.40 -11.01 12.19
C GLU A 93 -12.61 -9.73 12.43
N GLU A 94 -11.49 -9.81 13.15
CA GLU A 94 -10.58 -8.67 13.30
C GLU A 94 -10.21 -8.18 11.90
N LYS A 95 -10.75 -7.02 11.54
CA LYS A 95 -10.52 -6.36 10.26
C LYS A 95 -9.76 -5.08 10.54
N LEU A 96 -8.75 -4.82 9.73
CA LEU A 96 -8.08 -3.52 9.76
C LEU A 96 -9.11 -2.44 9.45
N GLU A 97 -9.11 -1.37 10.24
CA GLU A 97 -9.84 -0.16 9.93
C GLU A 97 -9.13 0.64 8.83
N PRO A 98 -9.84 1.47 8.05
CA PRO A 98 -9.20 2.50 7.23
C PRO A 98 -8.33 3.41 8.07
N LEU A 99 -7.16 3.81 7.55
CA LEU A 99 -6.17 4.64 8.25
C LEU A 99 -5.60 3.94 9.50
N TRP A 100 -5.37 2.63 9.42
CA TRP A 100 -4.59 1.87 10.40
C TRP A 100 -3.12 2.29 10.40
N ASP A 101 -2.47 2.16 11.55
CA ASP A 101 -1.05 2.47 11.71
C ASP A 101 -0.20 1.27 11.26
N ASP A 102 0.53 1.45 10.16
CA ASP A 102 1.42 0.44 9.58
C ASP A 102 2.86 0.52 10.11
N GLY A 103 3.17 1.53 10.93
CA GLY A 103 4.48 1.73 11.52
C GLY A 103 5.60 2.03 10.52
N TYR A 104 5.30 2.34 9.25
CA TYR A 104 6.31 2.71 8.27
C TYR A 104 7.08 3.96 8.74
N GLY A 105 8.40 3.99 8.54
CA GLY A 105 9.29 5.04 9.05
C GLY A 105 9.59 5.01 10.56
N THR A 106 8.99 4.09 11.34
CA THR A 106 9.31 3.95 12.77
C THR A 106 10.53 3.06 13.07
N GLN A 107 11.03 2.36 12.04
CA GLN A 107 12.33 1.70 12.03
C GLN A 107 13.14 2.28 10.86
N SER A 108 14.46 2.22 10.96
CA SER A 108 15.40 2.88 10.04
C SER A 108 16.64 2.02 9.77
N VAL A 109 17.46 2.44 8.80
CA VAL A 109 18.76 1.80 8.51
C VAL A 109 19.73 1.88 9.69
N LYS A 110 19.54 2.86 10.60
CA LYS A 110 20.27 2.89 11.88
C LYS A 110 19.95 1.68 12.74
N ASP A 111 18.69 1.28 12.83
CA ASP A 111 18.24 0.11 13.60
C ASP A 111 18.68 -1.21 12.94
N TYR A 112 18.77 -1.24 11.61
CA TYR A 112 19.38 -2.34 10.86
C TYR A 112 20.82 -2.58 11.29
N LEU A 113 21.64 -1.51 11.28
CA LEU A 113 23.06 -1.59 11.62
C LEU A 113 23.31 -1.87 13.12
N ASP A 114 22.42 -1.40 14.00
CA ASP A 114 22.52 -1.68 15.43
C ASP A 114 22.09 -3.13 15.76
N LEU A 115 21.07 -3.68 15.08
CA LEU A 115 20.70 -5.11 15.22
C LEU A 115 21.67 -6.07 14.54
N ALA A 116 22.27 -5.68 13.41
CA ALA A 116 23.29 -6.47 12.71
C ALA A 116 24.43 -6.85 13.67
N LYS A 117 24.95 -5.88 14.43
CA LYS A 117 26.02 -6.09 15.44
C LYS A 117 25.66 -7.10 16.53
N GLU A 118 24.38 -7.26 16.86
CA GLU A 118 23.92 -8.27 17.80
C GLU A 118 23.81 -9.66 17.16
N ILE A 119 23.36 -9.72 15.89
CA ILE A 119 23.20 -10.98 15.14
C ILE A 119 24.53 -11.58 14.64
N ILE A 120 25.53 -10.76 14.34
CA ILE A 120 26.83 -11.18 13.78
C ILE A 120 27.74 -11.87 14.81
N LYS A 121 27.38 -11.82 16.09
CA LYS A 121 28.13 -12.48 17.17
C LYS A 121 28.32 -13.96 16.82
N PRO A 122 29.54 -14.51 16.89
CA PRO A 122 29.84 -15.85 16.40
C PRO A 122 29.08 -16.91 17.21
N ASP A 123 28.01 -17.43 16.63
CA ASP A 123 27.23 -18.55 17.17
C ASP A 123 27.48 -19.87 16.42
N GLY A 124 28.11 -19.81 15.24
CA GLY A 124 28.55 -20.98 14.46
C GLY A 124 27.43 -21.92 14.02
N GLY A 125 26.16 -21.49 14.12
CA GLY A 125 25.01 -22.35 13.86
C GLY A 125 24.75 -22.61 12.37
N PRO A 126 23.87 -23.58 12.05
CA PRO A 126 23.33 -23.74 10.70
C PRO A 126 22.38 -22.57 10.34
N PRO A 127 21.98 -22.44 9.06
CA PRO A 127 20.89 -21.57 8.65
C PRO A 127 19.61 -21.81 9.46
N ARG A 128 18.89 -20.74 9.79
CA ARG A 128 17.75 -20.77 10.72
C ARG A 128 16.66 -19.76 10.37
N TRP A 129 15.44 -20.04 10.80
CA TRP A 129 14.32 -19.10 10.74
C TRP A 129 14.21 -18.28 12.03
N PHE A 130 13.84 -17.02 11.92
CA PHE A 130 13.39 -16.21 13.04
C PHE A 130 12.21 -15.31 12.64
N THR A 131 11.36 -14.93 13.60
CA THR A 131 10.32 -13.92 13.39
C THR A 131 10.73 -12.64 14.11
N PRO A 132 10.87 -11.50 13.41
CA PRO A 132 11.17 -10.23 14.05
C PRO A 132 10.02 -9.80 14.99
N ILE A 133 10.33 -9.52 16.27
CA ILE A 133 9.32 -9.12 17.26
C ILE A 133 8.54 -7.85 16.85
N SER A 134 9.14 -6.98 16.04
CA SER A 134 8.44 -5.80 15.52
C SER A 134 7.29 -6.13 14.55
N CYS A 135 7.16 -7.37 14.08
CA CYS A 135 5.99 -7.83 13.33
C CYS A 135 4.71 -7.84 14.19
N GLY A 136 4.83 -8.19 15.48
CA GLY A 136 3.68 -8.44 16.35
C GLY A 136 2.83 -9.65 15.88
N PRO A 137 1.61 -9.80 16.42
CA PRO A 137 0.68 -10.81 15.95
C PRO A 137 0.02 -10.39 14.62
N PRO A 138 -0.04 -11.29 13.61
CA PRO A 138 -0.76 -11.06 12.37
C PRO A 138 -2.27 -11.24 12.55
N LEU A 139 -3.06 -10.77 11.58
CA LEU A 139 -4.48 -11.08 11.46
C LEU A 139 -4.70 -12.60 11.39
N LYS A 140 -5.85 -13.06 11.88
CA LYS A 140 -6.28 -14.46 11.73
C LYS A 140 -6.28 -14.89 10.26
N ASP A 141 -5.85 -16.13 10.01
CA ASP A 141 -5.78 -16.78 8.70
C ASP A 141 -4.87 -16.02 7.69
N SER A 142 -3.88 -15.26 8.19
CA SER A 142 -2.87 -14.60 7.34
C SER A 142 -2.00 -15.62 6.59
N PRO A 143 -1.62 -15.36 5.33
CA PRO A 143 -0.63 -16.16 4.62
C PRO A 143 0.77 -16.04 5.23
N ILE A 144 1.61 -17.04 5.00
CA ILE A 144 3.00 -17.03 5.47
C ILE A 144 3.92 -16.33 4.46
N LEU A 145 4.85 -15.52 4.96
CA LEU A 145 5.87 -14.82 4.20
C LEU A 145 7.26 -15.25 4.67
N LEU A 146 7.97 -15.97 3.80
CA LEU A 146 9.36 -16.37 4.00
C LEU A 146 10.27 -15.34 3.30
N PHE A 147 11.08 -14.63 4.09
CA PHE A 147 12.09 -13.72 3.58
C PHE A 147 13.44 -14.41 3.42
N LEU A 148 14.03 -14.29 2.24
CA LEU A 148 15.30 -14.88 1.85
C LEU A 148 16.31 -13.74 1.60
N PRO A 149 17.37 -13.61 2.42
CA PRO A 149 18.25 -12.45 2.42
C PRO A 149 19.20 -12.38 1.22
N GLY A 150 19.80 -11.20 1.04
CA GLY A 150 20.93 -10.99 0.15
C GLY A 150 22.24 -11.62 0.63
N MET A 151 23.37 -11.08 0.15
CA MET A 151 24.70 -11.63 0.48
C MET A 151 25.08 -11.49 1.96
N ASP A 152 24.53 -10.51 2.68
CA ASP A 152 24.74 -10.33 4.12
C ASP A 152 24.26 -11.56 4.94
N GLY A 153 23.21 -12.25 4.48
CA GLY A 153 22.64 -13.40 5.17
C GLY A 153 21.94 -13.07 6.50
N LEU A 154 21.80 -11.81 6.90
CA LEU A 154 21.30 -11.44 8.23
C LEU A 154 19.80 -11.73 8.41
N GLY A 155 19.01 -11.66 7.34
CA GLY A 155 17.55 -11.76 7.40
C GLY A 155 16.86 -10.46 7.85
N LEU A 156 17.59 -9.35 7.94
CA LEU A 156 17.09 -8.05 8.42
C LEU A 156 16.65 -7.08 7.30
N GLY A 157 16.75 -7.46 6.02
CA GLY A 157 16.42 -6.58 4.87
C GLY A 157 14.96 -6.06 4.86
N LEU A 158 14.03 -6.72 5.57
CA LEU A 158 12.65 -6.27 5.72
C LEU A 158 12.40 -5.34 6.93
N ILE A 159 13.43 -4.86 7.64
CA ILE A 159 13.27 -4.12 8.90
C ILE A 159 12.34 -2.91 8.84
N LEU A 160 12.30 -2.20 7.71
CA LEU A 160 11.40 -1.05 7.48
C LEU A 160 9.93 -1.47 7.32
N HIS A 161 9.71 -2.73 6.94
CA HIS A 161 8.43 -3.32 6.55
C HIS A 161 7.91 -4.34 7.59
N HIS A 162 8.71 -4.72 8.59
CA HIS A 162 8.33 -5.74 9.58
C HIS A 162 6.98 -5.44 10.23
N LYS A 163 6.73 -4.18 10.63
CA LYS A 163 5.45 -3.77 11.23
C LYS A 163 4.26 -3.85 10.28
N SER A 164 4.43 -3.40 9.04
CA SER A 164 3.33 -3.38 8.06
C SER A 164 3.02 -4.79 7.56
N LEU A 165 4.05 -5.57 7.19
CA LEU A 165 3.91 -6.96 6.75
C LEU A 165 3.45 -7.86 7.89
N GLY A 166 4.02 -7.71 9.09
CA GLY A 166 3.70 -8.52 10.26
C GLY A 166 2.24 -8.43 10.72
N LYS A 167 1.51 -7.40 10.31
CA LYS A 167 0.06 -7.32 10.53
C LYS A 167 -0.74 -8.24 9.60
N VAL A 168 -0.26 -8.54 8.40
CA VAL A 168 -1.05 -9.22 7.35
C VAL A 168 -0.40 -10.50 6.82
N PHE A 169 0.78 -10.85 7.34
CA PHE A 169 1.56 -12.05 7.04
C PHE A 169 2.15 -12.66 8.31
N GLU A 170 2.22 -13.99 8.37
CA GLU A 170 3.16 -14.68 9.26
C GLU A 170 4.58 -14.55 8.71
N VAL A 171 5.33 -13.52 9.15
CA VAL A 171 6.68 -13.25 8.65
C VAL A 171 7.72 -14.16 9.33
N ARG A 172 8.51 -14.88 8.52
CA ARG A 172 9.71 -15.60 8.95
C ARG A 172 10.90 -15.19 8.07
N CYS A 173 11.96 -14.72 8.70
CA CYS A 173 13.20 -14.33 8.03
C CYS A 173 14.23 -15.45 8.13
N MET A 174 14.84 -15.79 7.00
CA MET A 174 15.99 -16.70 6.95
C MET A 174 17.24 -15.95 7.39
N HIS A 175 17.99 -16.54 8.31
CA HIS A 175 19.32 -16.12 8.72
C HIS A 175 20.35 -17.17 8.30
N ILE A 176 21.44 -16.74 7.67
CA ILE A 176 22.60 -17.54 7.27
C ILE A 176 23.81 -16.98 8.04
N PRO A 177 24.27 -17.66 9.11
CA PRO A 177 25.39 -17.19 9.93
C PRO A 177 26.66 -16.87 9.13
N LEU A 178 27.47 -15.95 9.66
CA LEU A 178 28.60 -15.38 8.92
C LEU A 178 29.65 -16.42 8.50
N GLN A 179 29.88 -17.41 9.37
CA GLN A 179 30.82 -18.50 9.15
C GLN A 179 30.18 -19.69 8.41
N ASP A 180 28.87 -19.67 8.13
CA ASP A 180 28.21 -20.73 7.38
C ASP A 180 28.79 -20.84 5.96
N ARG A 181 29.03 -22.09 5.53
CA ARG A 181 29.54 -22.44 4.20
C ARG A 181 28.62 -23.46 3.52
N THR A 182 27.33 -23.43 3.82
CA THR A 182 26.35 -24.33 3.22
C THR A 182 26.22 -24.02 1.71
N PRO A 183 26.36 -25.03 0.82
CA PRO A 183 26.26 -24.82 -0.63
C PRO A 183 24.81 -24.50 -1.06
N PHE A 184 24.66 -23.86 -2.22
CA PHE A 184 23.37 -23.35 -2.68
C PHE A 184 22.29 -24.43 -2.76
N GLU A 185 22.63 -25.62 -3.26
CA GLU A 185 21.72 -26.75 -3.39
C GLU A 185 21.18 -27.24 -2.03
N ALA A 186 21.99 -27.19 -0.97
CA ALA A 186 21.58 -27.54 0.38
C ALA A 186 20.69 -26.45 1.00
N LEU A 187 20.97 -25.16 0.73
CA LEU A 187 20.06 -24.07 1.10
C LEU A 187 18.69 -24.21 0.40
N VAL A 188 18.67 -24.63 -0.87
CA VAL A 188 17.43 -24.90 -1.61
C VAL A 188 16.65 -26.04 -0.96
N GLN A 189 17.31 -27.15 -0.58
CA GLN A 189 16.66 -28.27 0.10
C GLN A 189 16.07 -27.87 1.46
N TRP A 190 16.83 -27.15 2.28
CA TRP A 190 16.42 -26.71 3.61
C TRP A 190 15.18 -25.77 3.59
N VAL A 191 15.11 -24.82 2.65
CA VAL A 191 13.89 -24.01 2.48
C VAL A 191 12.75 -24.83 1.85
N GLU A 192 13.04 -25.78 0.95
CA GLU A 192 12.03 -26.65 0.35
C GLU A 192 11.33 -27.56 1.37
N GLU A 193 12.05 -28.06 2.37
CA GLU A 193 11.47 -28.79 3.50
C GLU A 193 10.47 -27.93 4.28
N THR A 194 10.83 -26.67 4.56
CA THR A 194 9.94 -25.69 5.21
C THR A 194 8.68 -25.46 4.36
N LEU A 195 8.84 -25.23 3.05
CA LEU A 195 7.72 -25.03 2.12
C LEU A 195 6.75 -26.22 2.08
N ARG A 196 7.29 -27.45 2.05
CA ARG A 196 6.48 -28.68 2.00
C ARG A 196 5.73 -28.91 3.31
N SER A 197 6.34 -28.61 4.45
CA SER A 197 5.69 -28.69 5.77
C SER A 197 4.52 -27.70 5.90
N GLU A 198 4.74 -26.43 5.53
CA GLU A 198 3.71 -25.38 5.54
C GLU A 198 2.57 -25.70 4.56
N HIS A 199 2.90 -26.15 3.34
CA HIS A 199 1.89 -26.53 2.36
C HIS A 199 1.08 -27.77 2.80
N SER A 200 1.71 -28.75 3.46
CA SER A 200 1.00 -29.90 4.00
C SER A 200 0.06 -29.51 5.14
N SER A 201 0.46 -28.54 5.96
CA SER A 201 -0.32 -28.04 7.11
C SER A 201 -1.50 -27.16 6.67
N ALA A 202 -1.34 -26.34 5.63
CA ALA A 202 -2.38 -25.47 5.09
C ALA A 202 -2.42 -25.45 3.54
N PRO A 203 -2.91 -26.53 2.87
CA PRO A 203 -2.79 -26.68 1.41
C PRO A 203 -3.46 -25.60 0.55
N LYS A 204 -4.41 -24.84 1.11
CA LYS A 204 -5.12 -23.74 0.45
C LYS A 204 -4.52 -22.35 0.72
N ARG A 205 -3.56 -22.26 1.64
CA ARG A 205 -2.89 -21.01 2.02
C ARG A 205 -1.72 -20.78 1.07
N PRO A 206 -1.65 -19.64 0.36
CA PRO A 206 -0.51 -19.33 -0.47
C PRO A 206 0.71 -19.03 0.39
N ILE A 207 1.89 -19.36 -0.14
CA ILE A 207 3.17 -19.08 0.53
C ILE A 207 3.91 -18.00 -0.26
N TYR A 208 4.26 -16.92 0.44
CA TYR A 208 5.00 -15.80 -0.13
C TYR A 208 6.50 -16.04 0.05
N LEU A 209 7.26 -15.96 -1.04
CA LEU A 209 8.72 -15.98 -1.06
C LEU A 209 9.22 -14.59 -1.42
N VAL A 210 9.77 -13.84 -0.46
CA VAL A 210 10.39 -12.53 -0.72
C VAL A 210 11.91 -12.73 -0.77
N GLY A 211 12.50 -12.63 -1.96
CA GLY A 211 13.92 -12.87 -2.18
C GLY A 211 14.67 -11.61 -2.60
N GLU A 212 15.62 -11.18 -1.79
CA GLU A 212 16.53 -10.07 -2.10
C GLU A 212 17.83 -10.60 -2.70
N SER A 213 18.27 -10.08 -3.85
CA SER A 213 19.59 -10.37 -4.44
C SER A 213 19.88 -11.89 -4.57
N LEU A 214 20.76 -12.45 -3.74
CA LEU A 214 21.02 -13.89 -3.60
C LEU A 214 19.74 -14.69 -3.29
N GLY A 215 18.95 -14.23 -2.32
CA GLY A 215 17.66 -14.81 -1.95
C GLY A 215 16.64 -14.79 -3.08
N GLY A 216 16.77 -13.88 -4.05
CA GLY A 216 15.99 -13.89 -5.28
C GLY A 216 16.28 -15.12 -6.17
N CYS A 217 17.55 -15.54 -6.25
CA CYS A 217 17.91 -16.79 -6.94
C CYS A 217 17.37 -18.02 -6.21
N LEU A 218 17.39 -18.00 -4.88
CA LEU A 218 16.84 -19.06 -4.03
C LEU A 218 15.31 -19.18 -4.22
N ALA A 219 14.59 -18.05 -4.19
CA ALA A 219 13.15 -18.00 -4.44
C ALA A 219 12.75 -18.57 -5.81
N LEU A 220 13.47 -18.18 -6.88
CA LEU A 220 13.28 -18.71 -8.24
C LEU A 220 13.55 -20.23 -8.32
N ALA A 221 14.62 -20.71 -7.66
CA ALA A 221 14.94 -22.14 -7.62
C ALA A 221 13.85 -22.97 -6.91
N LEU A 222 13.34 -22.47 -5.78
CA LEU A 222 12.24 -23.11 -5.02
C LEU A 222 10.95 -23.16 -5.85
N ALA A 223 10.59 -22.06 -6.50
CA ALA A 223 9.41 -21.96 -7.36
C ALA A 223 9.48 -22.85 -8.60
N ALA A 224 10.67 -23.06 -9.15
CA ALA A 224 10.89 -23.99 -10.26
C ALA A 224 10.80 -25.47 -9.83
N ARG A 225 11.25 -25.80 -8.61
CA ARG A 225 11.19 -27.16 -8.06
C ARG A 225 9.80 -27.57 -7.58
N ASN A 226 8.97 -26.60 -7.15
CA ASN A 226 7.65 -26.84 -6.56
C ASN A 226 6.50 -26.20 -7.36
N PRO A 227 6.34 -26.51 -8.67
CA PRO A 227 5.39 -25.83 -9.56
C PRO A 227 3.90 -26.11 -9.24
N ASN A 228 3.62 -27.05 -8.33
CA ASN A 228 2.28 -27.40 -7.88
C ASN A 228 1.87 -26.68 -6.59
N ILE A 229 2.83 -26.23 -5.77
CA ILE A 229 2.57 -25.45 -4.56
C ILE A 229 2.10 -24.04 -4.99
N ASP A 230 1.17 -23.47 -4.24
CA ASP A 230 0.63 -22.14 -4.53
C ASP A 230 1.57 -21.04 -4.02
N LEU A 231 2.64 -20.79 -4.79
CA LEU A 231 3.69 -19.83 -4.46
C LEU A 231 3.42 -18.46 -5.09
N VAL A 232 3.69 -17.41 -4.31
CA VAL A 232 3.81 -16.02 -4.78
C VAL A 232 5.23 -15.57 -4.52
N VAL A 233 5.94 -15.17 -5.56
CA VAL A 233 7.37 -14.82 -5.50
C VAL A 233 7.52 -13.32 -5.69
N VAL A 234 8.15 -12.64 -4.73
CA VAL A 234 8.55 -11.23 -4.86
C VAL A 234 10.07 -11.15 -4.85
N LEU A 235 10.64 -10.54 -5.89
CA LEU A 235 12.08 -10.45 -6.10
C LEU A 235 12.52 -9.00 -5.99
N ALA A 236 13.48 -8.70 -5.12
CA ALA A 236 14.15 -7.41 -5.05
C ALA A 236 15.55 -7.54 -5.66
N ASN A 237 15.81 -6.87 -6.79
CA ASN A 237 17.09 -6.87 -7.52
C ASN A 237 17.76 -8.26 -7.61
N PRO A 238 17.08 -9.28 -8.19
CA PRO A 238 17.52 -10.66 -8.13
C PRO A 238 18.87 -10.87 -8.82
N ALA A 239 19.78 -11.58 -8.15
CA ALA A 239 21.16 -11.79 -8.60
C ALA A 239 21.32 -12.78 -9.77
N THR A 240 20.23 -13.14 -10.47
CA THR A 240 20.27 -13.99 -11.67
C THR A 240 21.01 -13.34 -12.84
N SER A 241 21.26 -12.02 -12.79
CA SER A 241 22.14 -11.29 -13.70
C SER A 241 23.62 -11.31 -13.33
N PHE A 242 24.03 -11.97 -12.23
CA PHE A 242 25.41 -11.85 -11.71
C PHE A 242 26.51 -12.16 -12.74
N GLY A 243 26.27 -13.14 -13.63
CA GLY A 243 27.14 -13.48 -14.77
C GLY A 243 27.17 -12.46 -15.92
N ARG A 244 26.61 -11.27 -15.71
CA ARG A 244 26.61 -10.09 -16.60
C ARG A 244 26.90 -8.81 -15.81
N SER A 245 27.29 -8.92 -14.54
CA SER A 245 27.47 -7.79 -13.62
C SER A 245 28.88 -7.20 -13.68
N GLN A 246 29.03 -5.93 -13.27
CA GLN A 246 30.34 -5.29 -13.13
C GLN A 246 31.18 -5.91 -12.00
N LEU A 247 30.55 -6.68 -11.09
CA LEU A 247 31.22 -7.38 -9.99
C LEU A 247 31.93 -8.66 -10.44
N GLN A 248 31.46 -9.33 -11.51
CA GLN A 248 32.04 -10.60 -11.97
C GLN A 248 33.52 -10.46 -12.41
N PRO A 249 33.94 -9.45 -13.20
CA PRO A 249 35.35 -9.25 -13.55
C PRO A 249 36.25 -8.91 -12.36
N LEU A 250 35.67 -8.42 -11.25
CA LEU A 250 36.42 -8.05 -10.05
C LEU A 250 36.68 -9.25 -9.12
N LEU A 251 36.03 -10.40 -9.32
CA LEU A 251 36.24 -11.59 -8.47
C LEU A 251 37.71 -12.04 -8.39
N PRO A 252 38.45 -12.21 -9.51
CA PRO A 252 39.85 -12.62 -9.44
C PRO A 252 40.72 -11.55 -8.78
N LEU A 253 40.33 -10.27 -8.88
CA LEU A 253 41.03 -9.16 -8.22
C LEU A 253 40.82 -9.20 -6.71
N PHE A 254 39.60 -9.48 -6.22
CA PHE A 254 39.33 -9.64 -4.79
C PHE A 254 40.03 -10.86 -4.20
N GLU A 255 40.19 -11.95 -4.96
CA GLU A 255 40.98 -13.11 -4.54
C GLU A 255 42.50 -12.83 -4.51
N ALA A 256 42.99 -11.93 -5.37
CA ALA A 256 44.42 -11.62 -5.52
C ALA A 256 44.91 -10.38 -4.71
N LEU A 257 44.03 -9.65 -4.04
CA LEU A 257 44.42 -8.46 -3.27
C LEU A 257 45.31 -8.82 -2.05
N PRO A 258 46.33 -8.00 -1.70
CA PRO A 258 47.12 -8.14 -0.47
C PRO A 258 46.32 -7.81 0.80
N ASP A 259 46.55 -8.51 1.90
CA ASP A 259 45.77 -8.46 3.16
C ASP A 259 45.61 -7.04 3.72
N GLU A 260 46.57 -6.13 3.49
CA GLU A 260 46.53 -4.75 3.97
C GLU A 260 45.41 -3.89 3.34
N LEU A 261 44.94 -4.24 2.13
CA LEU A 261 43.90 -3.47 1.42
C LEU A 261 42.48 -3.98 1.66
N HIS A 262 42.29 -5.16 2.24
CA HIS A 262 40.96 -5.78 2.35
C HIS A 262 40.00 -5.06 3.29
N ALA A 263 40.51 -4.31 4.28
CA ALA A 263 39.68 -3.49 5.16
C ALA A 263 38.84 -2.46 4.38
N THR A 264 39.30 -2.04 3.19
CA THR A 264 38.60 -1.07 2.33
C THR A 264 37.55 -1.69 1.42
N VAL A 265 37.62 -2.99 1.13
CA VAL A 265 36.75 -3.64 0.12
C VAL A 265 35.28 -3.72 0.56
N PRO A 266 34.93 -4.18 1.79
CA PRO A 266 33.54 -4.12 2.27
C PRO A 266 33.01 -2.69 2.37
N TYR A 267 33.87 -1.74 2.72
CA TYR A 267 33.52 -0.32 2.79
C TYR A 267 33.16 0.24 1.41
N LEU A 268 33.96 -0.05 0.37
CA LEU A 268 33.64 0.32 -1.01
C LEU A 268 32.32 -0.31 -1.46
N LEU A 269 32.10 -1.61 -1.22
CA LEU A 269 30.85 -2.29 -1.57
C LEU A 269 29.62 -1.69 -0.87
N SER A 270 29.76 -1.11 0.32
CA SER A 270 28.63 -0.47 1.01
C SER A 270 28.04 0.73 0.26
N PHE A 271 28.86 1.50 -0.47
CA PHE A 271 28.37 2.60 -1.32
C PHE A 271 27.72 2.11 -2.62
N VAL A 272 27.97 0.86 -3.00
CA VAL A 272 27.38 0.21 -4.17
C VAL A 272 26.04 -0.46 -3.79
N MET A 273 25.84 -0.80 -2.52
CA MET A 273 24.65 -1.47 -2.00
C MET A 273 23.39 -0.59 -1.96
N GLY A 274 23.46 0.73 -1.87
CA GLY A 274 22.25 1.57 -1.91
C GLY A 274 22.53 3.06 -1.77
N ASP A 275 21.50 3.89 -2.00
CA ASP A 275 21.58 5.34 -1.91
C ASP A 275 21.58 5.78 -0.42
N PRO A 276 22.70 6.35 0.10
CA PRO A 276 22.80 6.74 1.50
C PRO A 276 21.87 7.91 1.87
N VAL A 277 21.47 8.74 0.90
CA VAL A 277 20.51 9.83 1.11
C VAL A 277 19.11 9.24 1.30
N LYS A 278 18.71 8.28 0.46
CA LYS A 278 17.42 7.58 0.63
C LYS A 278 17.38 6.75 1.91
N MET A 279 18.44 6.03 2.24
CA MET A 279 18.55 5.30 3.52
C MET A 279 18.42 6.21 4.74
N ALA A 280 18.95 7.44 4.67
CA ALA A 280 18.85 8.44 5.73
C ALA A 280 17.50 9.18 5.74
N ALA A 281 16.68 9.11 4.68
CA ALA A 281 15.38 9.77 4.59
C ALA A 281 14.21 8.94 5.16
N VAL A 282 14.35 7.62 5.27
CA VAL A 282 13.30 6.63 5.63
C VAL A 282 12.40 7.02 6.82
N ASN A 283 12.96 7.63 7.87
CA ASN A 283 12.22 8.00 9.09
C ASN A 283 11.93 9.51 9.19
N ILE A 284 12.18 10.27 8.12
CA ILE A 284 11.92 11.71 8.04
C ILE A 284 10.52 11.91 7.49
N ASP A 285 9.74 12.73 8.18
CA ASP A 285 8.42 13.09 7.71
C ASP A 285 8.51 14.06 6.52
N SER A 286 8.12 13.61 5.34
CA SER A 286 8.08 14.42 4.11
C SER A 286 7.06 15.57 4.13
N MET A 287 6.18 15.66 5.15
CA MET A 287 5.38 16.84 5.43
C MET A 287 6.13 17.95 6.20
N LEU A 288 7.38 17.73 6.63
CA LEU A 288 8.15 18.75 7.34
C LEU A 288 8.52 19.94 6.44
N PRO A 289 8.63 21.16 7.01
CA PRO A 289 9.24 22.28 6.32
C PRO A 289 10.65 21.93 5.81
N PRO A 290 11.06 22.40 4.61
CA PRO A 290 12.34 21.99 4.00
C PRO A 290 13.56 22.15 4.91
N THR A 291 13.61 23.20 5.74
CA THR A 291 14.69 23.41 6.72
C THR A 291 14.79 22.24 7.70
N ARG A 292 13.68 21.86 8.35
CA ARG A 292 13.63 20.72 9.28
C ARG A 292 13.91 19.39 8.60
N TYR A 293 13.46 19.23 7.36
CA TYR A 293 13.77 18.04 6.56
C TYR A 293 15.29 17.90 6.35
N PHE A 294 15.97 18.97 5.90
CA PHE A 294 17.42 18.96 5.69
C PHE A 294 18.22 18.85 7.01
N GLU A 295 17.75 19.46 8.10
CA GLU A 295 18.32 19.29 9.44
C GLU A 295 18.29 17.82 9.89
N GLN A 296 17.13 17.15 9.77
CA GLN A 296 16.99 15.73 10.13
C GLN A 296 17.81 14.83 9.21
N LEU A 297 17.83 15.10 7.91
CA LEU A 297 18.62 14.35 6.93
C LEU A 297 20.13 14.43 7.22
N SER A 298 20.62 15.64 7.53
CA SER A 298 22.00 15.86 7.97
C SER A 298 22.33 15.11 9.26
N GLY A 299 21.41 15.15 10.24
CA GLY A 299 21.53 14.40 11.50
C GLY A 299 21.56 12.88 11.30
N ASN A 300 20.70 12.34 10.43
CA ASN A 300 20.63 10.93 10.11
C ASN A 300 21.89 10.45 9.37
N LEU A 301 22.32 11.17 8.33
CA LEU A 301 23.58 10.90 7.61
C LEU A 301 24.78 10.89 8.58
N THR A 302 24.88 11.90 9.43
CA THR A 302 25.93 11.99 10.48
C THR A 302 25.82 10.82 11.46
N GLY A 303 24.61 10.35 11.78
CA GLY A 303 24.36 9.19 12.63
C GLY A 303 24.71 7.84 12.00
N LEU A 304 24.78 7.75 10.67
CA LEU A 304 25.21 6.55 9.94
C LEU A 304 26.74 6.43 9.88
N LEU A 305 27.48 7.53 9.78
CA LEU A 305 28.95 7.51 9.64
C LEU A 305 29.68 6.63 10.68
N PRO A 306 29.40 6.70 12.01
CA PRO A 306 30.06 5.84 13.01
C PRO A 306 29.60 4.38 12.99
N ARG A 307 28.63 4.03 12.15
CA ARG A 307 28.12 2.67 11.95
C ARG A 307 28.66 2.01 10.69
N LEU A 308 29.14 2.80 9.71
CA LEU A 308 29.78 2.28 8.49
C LEU A 308 31.03 1.45 8.81
N SER A 309 31.74 1.73 9.90
CA SER A 309 32.87 0.91 10.36
C SER A 309 32.46 -0.50 10.81
N GLY A 310 31.20 -0.72 11.19
CA GLY A 310 30.69 -2.06 11.48
C GLY A 310 30.33 -2.88 10.24
N LEU A 311 30.38 -2.30 9.03
CA LEU A 311 30.04 -3.00 7.79
C LEU A 311 31.10 -4.03 7.39
N SER A 312 32.38 -3.81 7.74
CA SER A 312 33.43 -4.80 7.58
C SER A 312 33.19 -6.07 8.40
N ASP A 313 32.50 -5.95 9.54
CA ASP A 313 32.17 -7.07 10.41
C ASP A 313 31.00 -7.89 9.84
N ILE A 314 30.11 -7.26 9.05
CA ILE A 314 28.98 -7.94 8.37
C ILE A 314 29.47 -8.84 7.24
N ILE A 315 30.50 -8.45 6.49
CA ILE A 315 31.02 -9.26 5.39
C ILE A 315 32.57 -9.17 5.33
N PRO A 316 33.29 -9.96 6.16
CA PRO A 316 34.74 -10.10 6.07
C PRO A 316 35.19 -10.76 4.74
N LYS A 317 36.45 -10.54 4.35
CA LYS A 317 37.09 -11.05 3.11
C LYS A 317 36.68 -12.48 2.73
N ASP A 318 36.93 -13.46 3.60
CA ASP A 318 36.70 -14.87 3.27
C ASP A 318 35.21 -15.20 3.10
N THR A 319 34.37 -14.53 3.87
CA THR A 319 32.91 -14.61 3.70
C THR A 319 32.47 -13.91 2.42
N LEU A 320 33.03 -12.76 2.05
CA LEU A 320 32.75 -12.09 0.78
C LEU A 320 33.04 -13.00 -0.42
N ILE A 321 34.26 -13.56 -0.47
CA ILE A 321 34.69 -14.48 -1.54
C ILE A 321 33.77 -15.70 -1.59
N TRP A 322 33.41 -16.27 -0.43
CA TRP A 322 32.44 -17.36 -0.37
C TRP A 322 31.05 -16.96 -0.90
N LYS A 323 30.48 -15.85 -0.43
CA LYS A 323 29.14 -15.37 -0.83
C LYS A 323 29.10 -15.05 -2.34
N LEU A 324 30.18 -14.54 -2.93
CA LEU A 324 30.28 -14.29 -4.37
C LEU A 324 30.37 -15.59 -5.19
N LYS A 325 31.07 -16.62 -4.70
CA LYS A 325 31.06 -17.97 -5.29
C LYS A 325 29.66 -18.62 -5.19
N LEU A 326 29.01 -18.46 -4.04
CA LEU A 326 27.64 -18.90 -3.80
C LEU A 326 26.66 -18.19 -4.76
N LEU A 327 26.81 -16.88 -4.96
CA LEU A 327 26.02 -16.06 -5.89
C LEU A 327 26.18 -16.54 -7.35
N LYS A 328 27.40 -16.86 -7.76
CA LYS A 328 27.68 -17.44 -9.09
C LYS A 328 26.96 -18.78 -9.29
N SER A 329 26.99 -19.67 -8.30
CA SER A 329 26.26 -20.95 -8.35
C SER A 329 24.75 -20.73 -8.39
N ALA A 330 24.24 -19.89 -7.49
CA ALA A 330 22.82 -19.56 -7.37
C ALA A 330 22.24 -18.99 -8.68
N ALA A 331 22.94 -18.04 -9.29
CA ALA A 331 22.56 -17.44 -10.57
C ALA A 331 22.51 -18.49 -11.69
N ALA A 332 23.52 -19.37 -11.79
CA ALA A 332 23.53 -20.44 -12.79
C ALA A 332 22.39 -21.46 -12.56
N TYR A 333 22.18 -21.88 -11.31
CA TYR A 333 21.15 -22.85 -10.93
C TYR A 333 19.73 -22.33 -11.25
N ALA A 334 19.42 -21.09 -10.87
CA ALA A 334 18.13 -20.47 -11.13
C ALA A 334 17.88 -20.25 -12.62
N ASN A 335 18.87 -19.72 -13.36
CA ASN A 335 18.77 -19.48 -14.80
C ASN A 335 18.43 -20.74 -15.60
N SER A 336 19.03 -21.88 -15.27
CA SER A 336 18.76 -23.15 -15.97
C SER A 336 17.31 -23.67 -15.80
N ARG A 337 16.51 -23.11 -14.88
CA ARG A 337 15.19 -23.63 -14.48
C ARG A 337 14.04 -22.64 -14.57
N LEU A 338 14.26 -21.41 -15.07
CA LEU A 338 13.21 -20.38 -15.19
C LEU A 338 11.96 -20.86 -15.95
N HIS A 339 12.14 -21.70 -16.96
CA HIS A 339 11.07 -22.28 -17.78
C HIS A 339 10.07 -23.17 -17.00
N ALA A 340 10.46 -23.69 -15.82
CA ALA A 340 9.61 -24.54 -14.99
C ALA A 340 8.70 -23.73 -14.04
N ILE A 341 8.93 -22.42 -13.89
CA ILE A 341 8.23 -21.58 -12.93
C ILE A 341 6.79 -21.31 -13.39
N LYS A 342 5.84 -21.77 -12.57
CA LYS A 342 4.39 -21.51 -12.73
C LYS A 342 3.81 -20.55 -11.68
N ALA A 343 4.64 -20.11 -10.73
CA ALA A 343 4.27 -19.17 -9.68
C ALA A 343 3.92 -17.79 -10.26
N GLU A 344 3.20 -16.98 -9.50
CA GLU A 344 3.09 -15.54 -9.75
C GLU A 344 4.38 -14.87 -9.29
N VAL A 345 5.03 -14.08 -10.16
CA VAL A 345 6.30 -13.42 -9.87
C VAL A 345 6.13 -11.90 -9.98
N LEU A 346 6.55 -11.18 -8.95
CA LEU A 346 6.63 -9.72 -8.91
C LEU A 346 8.10 -9.31 -8.77
N ILE A 347 8.64 -8.59 -9.75
CA ILE A 347 10.02 -8.13 -9.75
C ILE A 347 10.05 -6.65 -9.39
N LEU A 348 10.82 -6.29 -8.36
CA LEU A 348 11.22 -4.94 -8.01
C LEU A 348 12.64 -4.74 -8.53
N ALA A 349 12.81 -3.81 -9.46
CA ALA A 349 14.09 -3.53 -10.12
C ALA A 349 14.51 -2.09 -9.90
N SER A 350 15.77 -1.88 -9.56
CA SER A 350 16.38 -0.57 -9.33
C SER A 350 17.12 -0.05 -10.56
N GLY A 351 17.00 1.26 -10.84
CA GLY A 351 17.73 1.93 -11.93
C GLY A 351 19.14 2.38 -11.56
N ASN A 352 19.37 2.78 -10.30
CA ASN A 352 20.69 3.14 -9.77
C ASN A 352 21.38 1.94 -9.07
N ASP A 353 21.08 0.71 -9.48
CA ASP A 353 21.77 -0.50 -8.99
C ASP A 353 23.18 -0.57 -9.57
N ASN A 354 24.17 -0.20 -8.77
CA ASN A 354 25.58 -0.24 -9.15
C ASN A 354 26.21 -1.65 -8.99
N MET A 355 25.50 -2.62 -8.40
CA MET A 355 25.96 -4.00 -8.21
C MET A 355 25.57 -4.91 -9.38
N LEU A 356 24.33 -4.76 -9.88
CA LEU A 356 23.73 -5.61 -10.90
C LEU A 356 23.00 -4.77 -11.95
N PRO A 357 22.95 -5.20 -13.22
CA PRO A 357 22.09 -4.59 -14.25
C PRO A 357 20.62 -5.00 -14.02
N SER A 358 20.02 -4.51 -12.94
CA SER A 358 18.72 -4.97 -12.44
C SER A 358 17.55 -4.61 -13.35
N GLU A 359 17.62 -3.51 -14.10
CA GLU A 359 16.66 -3.16 -15.15
C GLU A 359 16.61 -4.20 -16.27
N ASP A 360 17.74 -4.43 -16.95
CA ASP A 360 17.88 -5.44 -18.01
C ASP A 360 17.52 -6.84 -17.53
N GLU A 361 17.79 -7.13 -16.26
CA GLU A 361 17.47 -8.40 -15.64
C GLU A 361 15.97 -8.61 -15.46
N ALA A 362 15.23 -7.61 -14.96
CA ALA A 362 13.77 -7.69 -14.86
C ALA A 362 13.13 -7.89 -16.24
N TRP A 363 13.59 -7.16 -17.26
CA TRP A 363 13.11 -7.35 -18.64
C TRP A 363 13.44 -8.74 -19.18
N ARG A 364 14.62 -9.29 -18.92
CA ARG A 364 14.99 -10.65 -19.33
C ARG A 364 14.15 -11.71 -18.61
N LEU A 365 13.96 -11.57 -17.30
CA LEU A 365 13.16 -12.48 -16.48
C LEU A 365 11.68 -12.48 -16.89
N SER A 366 11.08 -11.31 -17.13
CA SER A 366 9.68 -11.22 -17.59
C SER A 366 9.46 -11.83 -18.98
N ARG A 367 10.43 -11.78 -19.89
CA ARG A 367 10.38 -12.49 -21.18
C ARG A 367 10.55 -14.01 -21.03
N SER A 368 11.10 -14.48 -19.91
CA SER A 368 11.42 -15.90 -19.65
C SER A 368 10.32 -16.63 -18.85
N MET A 369 9.41 -15.90 -18.21
CA MET A 369 8.38 -16.44 -17.31
C MET A 369 6.97 -15.98 -17.73
N ARG A 370 5.95 -16.82 -17.52
CA ARG A 370 4.60 -16.54 -18.04
C ARG A 370 3.75 -15.59 -17.19
N ASN A 371 3.98 -15.55 -15.88
CA ASN A 371 3.17 -14.77 -14.93
C ASN A 371 4.08 -13.82 -14.14
N CYS A 372 4.60 -12.80 -14.81
CA CYS A 372 5.58 -11.87 -14.27
C CYS A 372 5.08 -10.42 -14.34
N LYS A 373 5.02 -9.74 -13.20
CA LYS A 373 4.82 -8.29 -13.08
C LYS A 373 6.17 -7.63 -12.79
N ILE A 374 6.38 -6.40 -13.26
CA ILE A 374 7.58 -5.61 -12.94
C ILE A 374 7.14 -4.28 -12.32
N ARG A 375 7.80 -3.88 -11.24
CA ARG A 375 7.89 -2.50 -10.78
C ARG A 375 9.35 -2.06 -10.88
N TYR A 376 9.60 -0.96 -11.57
CA TYR A 376 10.94 -0.43 -11.82
C TYR A 376 11.06 0.90 -11.09
N PHE A 377 12.10 1.06 -10.27
CA PHE A 377 12.36 2.20 -9.40
C PHE A 377 13.67 2.85 -9.84
N LYS A 378 13.55 3.87 -10.69
CA LYS A 378 14.66 4.48 -11.40
C LYS A 378 15.71 5.01 -10.45
N ASP A 379 15.27 5.73 -9.43
CA ASP A 379 16.16 6.48 -8.55
C ASP A 379 16.67 5.65 -7.34
N ASN A 380 16.38 4.35 -7.25
CA ASN A 380 16.74 3.47 -6.12
C ASN A 380 17.99 2.61 -6.41
N GLY A 381 18.68 2.18 -5.35
CA GLY A 381 19.89 1.35 -5.40
C GLY A 381 19.63 -0.14 -5.14
N HIS A 382 20.69 -0.94 -4.92
CA HIS A 382 20.58 -2.40 -4.87
C HIS A 382 19.72 -2.92 -3.69
N THR A 383 19.86 -2.36 -2.50
CA THR A 383 19.10 -2.68 -1.28
C THR A 383 17.80 -1.89 -1.19
N ILE A 384 16.99 -1.98 -2.26
CA ILE A 384 15.74 -1.22 -2.45
C ILE A 384 14.75 -1.33 -1.26
N LEU A 385 14.79 -2.42 -0.49
CA LEU A 385 13.94 -2.63 0.70
C LEU A 385 14.40 -1.86 1.94
N LEU A 386 15.60 -1.25 1.91
CA LEU A 386 16.17 -0.42 2.98
C LEU A 386 16.20 1.08 2.63
N GLU A 387 15.63 1.48 1.49
CA GLU A 387 15.61 2.86 0.99
C GLU A 387 14.23 3.51 1.13
N ASP A 388 14.19 4.84 1.24
CA ASP A 388 12.95 5.59 1.24
C ASP A 388 12.20 5.55 -0.13
N GLY A 389 10.90 5.80 -0.07
CA GLY A 389 9.98 5.77 -1.22
C GLY A 389 9.43 4.38 -1.56
N VAL A 390 9.86 3.33 -0.85
CA VAL A 390 9.50 1.94 -1.14
C VAL A 390 8.82 1.30 0.07
N ASN A 391 7.52 1.00 -0.04
CA ASN A 391 6.79 0.20 0.95
C ASN A 391 6.31 -1.11 0.29
N LEU A 392 6.85 -2.24 0.75
CA LEU A 392 6.61 -3.54 0.12
C LEU A 392 5.14 -3.96 0.19
N LEU A 393 4.46 -3.69 1.31
CA LEU A 393 3.04 -4.02 1.45
C LEU A 393 2.19 -3.20 0.47
N THR A 394 2.46 -1.91 0.34
CA THR A 394 1.77 -1.02 -0.62
C THR A 394 1.95 -1.54 -2.05
N ILE A 395 3.17 -1.95 -2.43
CA ILE A 395 3.44 -2.50 -3.76
C ILE A 395 2.67 -3.82 -4.01
N ILE A 396 2.62 -4.72 -3.02
CA ILE A 396 1.86 -5.98 -3.11
C ILE A 396 0.34 -5.69 -3.25
N LYS A 397 -0.18 -4.67 -2.56
CA LYS A 397 -1.59 -4.22 -2.68
C LYS A 397 -1.89 -3.62 -4.06
N CYS A 398 -1.07 -2.66 -4.52
CA CYS A 398 -1.20 -1.98 -5.81
C CYS A 398 -1.15 -2.95 -7.01
N THR A 399 -0.33 -4.00 -6.91
CA THR A 399 -0.21 -5.03 -7.95
C THR A 399 -1.31 -6.11 -7.87
N CYS A 400 -2.25 -6.02 -6.93
CA CYS A 400 -3.27 -7.04 -6.63
C CYS A 400 -2.66 -8.45 -6.40
N THR A 401 -1.49 -8.49 -5.78
CA THR A 401 -0.71 -9.72 -5.54
C THR A 401 -0.96 -10.31 -4.15
N TYR A 402 -1.62 -9.58 -3.25
CA TYR A 402 -2.07 -10.10 -1.94
C TYR A 402 -3.30 -11.01 -2.11
N ARG A 403 -3.26 -12.20 -1.51
CA ARG A 403 -4.36 -13.18 -1.49
C ARG A 403 -4.21 -14.13 -0.30
N ARG A 404 -5.32 -14.50 0.34
CA ARG A 404 -5.31 -15.25 1.63
C ARG A 404 -5.60 -16.74 1.52
N CYS A 405 -6.61 -17.13 0.72
CA CYS A 405 -7.15 -18.50 0.72
C CYS A 405 -7.40 -19.08 -0.69
N SER A 406 -7.02 -18.34 -1.74
CA SER A 406 -7.43 -18.59 -3.12
C SER A 406 -6.26 -18.42 -4.07
N ARG A 407 -6.20 -19.27 -5.12
CA ARG A 407 -5.22 -19.15 -6.21
C ARG A 407 -5.43 -17.89 -7.05
N ASN A 408 -6.66 -17.39 -7.10
CA ASN A 408 -7.04 -16.16 -7.81
C ASN A 408 -7.34 -15.05 -6.80
N HIS A 409 -6.89 -13.83 -7.07
CA HIS A 409 -7.17 -12.66 -6.23
C HIS A 409 -8.66 -12.28 -6.21
N ASP A 410 -9.23 -12.06 -5.02
CA ASP A 410 -10.58 -11.55 -4.82
C ASP A 410 -10.57 -10.09 -4.35
N PHE A 411 -11.00 -9.17 -5.22
CA PHE A 411 -11.05 -7.72 -4.97
C PHE A 411 -11.87 -7.27 -3.74
N VAL A 412 -12.68 -8.16 -3.15
CA VAL A 412 -13.43 -7.88 -1.92
C VAL A 412 -12.87 -8.68 -0.74
N ALA A 413 -12.63 -9.98 -0.90
CA ALA A 413 -12.19 -10.84 0.19
C ALA A 413 -10.69 -10.71 0.52
N ASP A 414 -9.84 -10.39 -0.45
CA ASP A 414 -8.40 -10.16 -0.27
C ASP A 414 -8.06 -8.66 -0.13
N PHE A 415 -9.06 -7.78 0.02
CA PHE A 415 -8.79 -6.35 0.14
C PHE A 415 -8.25 -5.95 1.52
N LEU A 416 -7.17 -5.16 1.52
CA LEU A 416 -6.60 -4.50 2.70
C LEU A 416 -6.80 -2.98 2.59
N PRO A 417 -7.38 -2.30 3.61
CA PRO A 417 -7.62 -0.87 3.55
C PRO A 417 -6.33 -0.04 3.54
N PRO A 418 -6.40 1.23 3.09
CA PRO A 418 -5.25 2.13 3.10
C PRO A 418 -4.78 2.41 4.54
N SER A 419 -3.46 2.38 4.74
CA SER A 419 -2.81 2.75 6.01
C SER A 419 -2.70 4.27 6.16
N LYS A 420 -2.26 4.73 7.34
CA LYS A 420 -1.93 6.14 7.57
C LYS A 420 -0.80 6.63 6.67
N SER A 421 0.25 5.82 6.45
CA SER A 421 1.40 6.25 5.64
C SER A 421 1.01 6.41 4.16
N GLU A 422 0.27 5.45 3.62
CA GLU A 422 -0.28 5.47 2.26
C GLU A 422 -1.21 6.67 2.05
N PHE A 423 -2.11 6.92 3.00
CA PHE A 423 -3.01 8.07 2.95
C PHE A 423 -2.28 9.41 3.03
N LYS A 424 -1.25 9.51 3.89
CA LYS A 424 -0.39 10.69 4.02
C LYS A 424 0.38 10.98 2.73
N HIS A 425 0.92 9.94 2.10
CA HIS A 425 1.60 10.04 0.81
C HIS A 425 0.67 10.50 -0.31
N ALA A 426 -0.55 9.94 -0.38
CA ALA A 426 -1.57 10.41 -1.34
C ALA A 426 -1.96 11.87 -1.09
N LEU A 427 -2.19 12.29 0.16
CA LEU A 427 -2.50 13.68 0.52
C LEU A 427 -1.40 14.67 0.09
N LEU A 428 -0.13 14.24 0.10
CA LEU A 428 1.01 15.01 -0.42
C LEU A 428 1.02 15.04 -1.96
N SER A 429 0.96 13.88 -2.60
CA SER A 429 1.01 13.71 -4.06
C SER A 429 -0.13 14.47 -4.76
N ASN A 430 -1.34 14.39 -4.20
CA ASN A 430 -2.53 15.10 -4.66
C ASN A 430 -2.63 16.53 -4.10
N GLY A 431 -1.68 16.96 -3.26
CA GLY A 431 -1.73 18.22 -2.53
C GLY A 431 -1.85 19.44 -3.45
N TRP A 432 -1.14 19.44 -4.58
CA TRP A 432 -1.28 20.48 -5.60
C TRP A 432 -2.71 20.51 -6.16
N PHE A 433 -3.29 19.37 -6.53
CA PHE A 433 -4.63 19.28 -7.11
C PHE A 433 -5.70 19.70 -6.11
N ARG A 434 -5.62 19.24 -4.85
CA ARG A 434 -6.51 19.69 -3.77
C ARG A 434 -6.39 21.19 -3.49
N ASN A 435 -5.18 21.75 -3.54
CA ASN A 435 -4.94 23.18 -3.35
C ASN A 435 -5.45 24.04 -4.52
N TYR A 436 -5.44 23.48 -5.73
CA TYR A 436 -5.89 24.11 -6.99
C TYR A 436 -7.42 24.05 -7.13
N THR A 437 -8.03 22.90 -6.83
CA THR A 437 -9.48 22.64 -6.96
C THR A 437 -10.30 23.02 -5.73
N GLY A 438 -9.71 23.03 -4.52
CA GLY A 438 -10.34 23.45 -3.27
C GLY A 438 -11.76 22.88 -3.04
N PRO A 439 -11.94 21.55 -3.06
CA PRO A 439 -13.25 20.89 -3.13
C PRO A 439 -14.22 21.33 -2.03
N VAL A 440 -15.51 21.48 -2.36
CA VAL A 440 -16.59 21.75 -1.40
C VAL A 440 -17.59 20.60 -1.36
N MET A 441 -17.74 19.99 -0.19
CA MET A 441 -18.75 18.97 0.06
C MET A 441 -20.00 19.60 0.68
N TRP A 442 -21.16 19.32 0.07
CA TRP A 442 -22.48 19.60 0.63
C TRP A 442 -23.28 18.30 0.71
N SER A 443 -24.11 18.13 1.73
CA SER A 443 -25.02 16.99 1.86
C SER A 443 -26.39 17.42 2.36
N THR A 444 -27.41 16.64 2.02
CA THR A 444 -28.81 16.89 2.37
C THR A 444 -29.21 16.02 3.55
N THR A 445 -29.68 16.61 4.65
CA THR A 445 -30.15 15.86 5.83
C THR A 445 -31.48 15.17 5.57
N GLU A 446 -31.91 14.29 6.49
CA GLU A 446 -33.23 13.65 6.40
C GLU A 446 -34.39 14.65 6.35
N ASP A 447 -34.25 15.79 7.04
CA ASP A 447 -35.20 16.92 7.03
C ASP A 447 -35.22 17.70 5.70
N GLY A 448 -34.32 17.38 4.75
CA GLY A 448 -34.20 18.07 3.46
C GLY A 448 -33.35 19.33 3.49
N LYS A 449 -32.65 19.63 4.59
CA LYS A 449 -31.75 20.79 4.68
C LYS A 449 -30.39 20.47 4.06
N ILE A 450 -29.90 21.34 3.19
CA ILE A 450 -28.53 21.28 2.66
C ILE A 450 -27.57 21.86 3.73
N VAL A 451 -26.50 21.12 4.01
CA VAL A 451 -25.47 21.46 5.01
C VAL A 451 -24.07 21.17 4.48
N ARG A 452 -23.06 21.91 4.96
CA ARG A 452 -21.65 21.71 4.57
C ARG A 452 -21.12 20.40 5.17
N GLY A 453 -20.23 19.74 4.43
CA GLY A 453 -19.69 18.42 4.78
C GLY A 453 -20.59 17.27 4.33
N LEU A 454 -20.28 16.08 4.81
CA LEU A 454 -20.90 14.80 4.46
C LEU A 454 -21.92 14.32 5.50
N SER A 455 -22.31 15.15 6.48
CA SER A 455 -23.20 14.77 7.58
C SER A 455 -24.54 14.15 7.16
N GLY A 456 -25.11 14.54 6.01
CA GLY A 456 -26.32 13.91 5.44
C GLY A 456 -26.12 12.53 4.81
N VAL A 457 -24.87 12.07 4.63
CA VAL A 457 -24.56 10.74 4.09
C VAL A 457 -24.51 9.70 5.22
N PRO A 458 -25.21 8.54 5.11
CA PRO A 458 -25.25 7.54 6.19
C PRO A 458 -23.87 6.97 6.56
N ASN A 459 -23.63 6.85 7.87
CA ASN A 459 -22.38 6.27 8.40
C ASN A 459 -22.34 4.74 8.27
N GLU A 460 -23.50 4.06 8.37
CA GLU A 460 -23.59 2.60 8.25
C GLU A 460 -24.01 2.18 6.84
N GLY A 461 -23.38 1.13 6.32
CA GLY A 461 -23.71 0.53 5.03
C GLY A 461 -24.66 -0.68 5.12
N PRO A 462 -25.08 -1.23 3.96
CA PRO A 462 -24.62 -0.88 2.62
C PRO A 462 -25.21 0.43 2.10
N VAL A 463 -24.36 1.25 1.48
CA VAL A 463 -24.73 2.50 0.80
C VAL A 463 -24.26 2.43 -0.65
N VAL A 464 -25.05 2.98 -1.57
CA VAL A 464 -24.64 3.18 -2.97
C VAL A 464 -24.69 4.66 -3.30
N LEU A 465 -23.52 5.28 -3.45
CA LEU A 465 -23.36 6.63 -3.98
C LEU A 465 -23.52 6.56 -5.51
N VAL A 466 -24.46 7.31 -6.07
CA VAL A 466 -24.77 7.30 -7.51
C VAL A 466 -24.75 8.73 -8.04
N GLY A 467 -23.97 9.01 -9.08
CA GLY A 467 -23.82 10.38 -9.58
C GLY A 467 -23.31 10.48 -11.01
N TYR A 468 -23.00 11.71 -11.41
CA TYR A 468 -22.36 12.05 -12.69
C TYR A 468 -20.85 11.82 -12.62
N HIS A 469 -20.29 11.17 -13.64
CA HIS A 469 -18.85 10.94 -13.76
C HIS A 469 -18.23 12.07 -14.59
N MET A 470 -17.37 12.87 -13.98
CA MET A 470 -16.69 13.96 -14.69
C MET A 470 -15.61 13.41 -15.62
N LEU A 471 -15.18 14.23 -16.57
CA LEU A 471 -14.12 13.94 -17.52
C LEU A 471 -12.90 13.36 -16.82
N MET A 472 -12.47 12.17 -17.26
CA MET A 472 -11.37 11.36 -16.70
C MET A 472 -11.48 10.99 -15.19
N GLY A 473 -12.61 11.24 -14.53
CA GLY A 473 -12.76 10.96 -13.10
C GLY A 473 -12.06 11.98 -12.18
N LEU A 474 -11.94 13.25 -12.59
CA LEU A 474 -11.30 14.32 -11.82
C LEU A 474 -11.90 14.54 -10.41
N GLU A 475 -13.13 14.09 -10.18
CA GLU A 475 -13.83 14.14 -8.89
C GLU A 475 -13.38 13.07 -7.89
N LEU A 476 -12.80 11.96 -8.36
CA LEU A 476 -12.63 10.75 -7.54
C LEU A 476 -11.68 10.97 -6.36
N VAL A 477 -10.55 11.62 -6.62
CA VAL A 477 -9.51 11.87 -5.60
C VAL A 477 -10.04 12.71 -4.44
N PRO A 478 -10.58 13.93 -4.66
CA PRO A 478 -11.13 14.73 -3.56
C PRO A 478 -12.35 14.11 -2.88
N LEU A 479 -13.19 13.33 -3.60
CA LEU A 479 -14.29 12.58 -2.99
C LEU A 479 -13.77 11.55 -1.98
N VAL A 480 -12.85 10.67 -2.40
CA VAL A 480 -12.32 9.59 -1.54
C VAL A 480 -11.51 10.16 -0.37
N GLU A 481 -10.72 11.22 -0.58
CA GLU A 481 -9.98 11.90 0.50
C GLU A 481 -10.94 12.44 1.58
N GLN A 482 -12.02 13.14 1.21
CA GLN A 482 -12.95 13.72 2.19
C GLN A 482 -13.77 12.68 2.96
N PHE A 483 -14.19 11.58 2.33
CA PHE A 483 -14.89 10.50 3.03
C PHE A 483 -14.00 9.83 4.10
N LEU A 484 -12.70 9.70 3.84
CA LEU A 484 -11.72 9.19 4.81
C LEU A 484 -11.40 10.20 5.91
N LEU A 485 -11.32 11.49 5.61
CA LEU A 485 -11.08 12.56 6.59
C LEU A 485 -12.27 12.79 7.53
N GLU A 486 -13.47 13.02 7.00
CA GLU A 486 -14.64 13.42 7.79
C GLU A 486 -15.31 12.22 8.48
N LYS A 487 -15.38 11.07 7.80
CA LYS A 487 -16.14 9.89 8.28
C LYS A 487 -15.30 8.64 8.56
N LYS A 488 -14.02 8.60 8.15
CA LYS A 488 -13.20 7.36 8.10
C LYS A 488 -13.83 6.22 7.28
N ILE A 489 -14.71 6.56 6.34
CA ILE A 489 -15.40 5.58 5.49
C ILE A 489 -14.64 5.41 4.19
N LEU A 490 -14.30 4.16 3.86
CA LEU A 490 -13.70 3.86 2.57
C LEU A 490 -14.77 3.65 1.51
N VAL A 491 -14.82 4.55 0.53
CA VAL A 491 -15.71 4.46 -0.62
C VAL A 491 -15.12 3.54 -1.69
N ARG A 492 -15.83 2.46 -2.03
CA ARG A 492 -15.39 1.40 -2.94
C ARG A 492 -15.92 1.66 -4.37
N GLY A 493 -15.08 2.23 -5.23
CA GLY A 493 -15.44 2.54 -6.62
C GLY A 493 -15.50 1.32 -7.54
N ILE A 494 -16.53 1.23 -8.38
CA ILE A 494 -16.65 0.19 -9.40
C ILE A 494 -16.32 0.77 -10.78
N ALA A 495 -15.26 0.29 -11.42
CA ALA A 495 -14.70 0.89 -12.62
C ALA A 495 -14.49 -0.10 -13.79
N HIS A 496 -14.12 0.42 -14.97
CA HIS A 496 -13.95 -0.39 -16.19
C HIS A 496 -12.80 -1.40 -16.02
N PRO A 497 -12.93 -2.68 -16.48
CA PRO A 497 -11.92 -3.70 -16.18
C PRO A 497 -10.53 -3.41 -16.75
N THR A 498 -10.44 -2.61 -17.82
CA THR A 498 -9.18 -2.18 -18.43
C THR A 498 -8.23 -1.55 -17.41
N LEU A 499 -8.74 -0.80 -16.41
CA LEU A 499 -7.93 -0.16 -15.35
C LEU A 499 -7.19 -1.18 -14.45
N PHE A 500 -7.64 -2.44 -14.45
CA PHE A 500 -7.08 -3.54 -13.67
C PHE A 500 -6.24 -4.50 -14.52
N SER A 501 -6.09 -4.22 -15.82
CA SER A 501 -5.26 -5.01 -16.74
C SER A 501 -3.78 -4.60 -16.65
N GLN A 502 -2.89 -5.50 -17.11
CA GLN A 502 -1.46 -5.20 -17.27
C GLN A 502 -1.18 -4.25 -18.46
N LEU A 503 -2.14 -4.10 -19.37
CA LEU A 503 -2.00 -3.33 -20.61
C LEU A 503 -1.97 -1.80 -20.39
N VAL A 504 -2.50 -1.34 -19.25
CA VAL A 504 -2.49 0.08 -18.84
C VAL A 504 -1.41 0.41 -17.80
N GLU A 505 -0.52 -0.54 -17.49
CA GLU A 505 0.63 -0.22 -16.63
C GLU A 505 1.62 0.66 -17.41
N SER A 506 1.95 1.82 -16.84
CA SER A 506 2.79 2.85 -17.45
C SER A 506 4.18 2.35 -17.81
N GLU A 507 4.83 2.98 -18.79
CA GLU A 507 6.24 2.72 -19.11
C GLU A 507 7.14 2.98 -17.89
N ASN A 508 6.87 4.07 -17.15
CA ASN A 508 7.45 4.33 -15.84
C ASN A 508 6.74 3.48 -14.77
N ARG A 509 7.20 2.24 -14.57
CA ARG A 509 6.59 1.23 -13.68
C ARG A 509 6.87 1.44 -12.17
N GLU A 510 6.91 2.69 -11.70
CA GLU A 510 7.06 3.00 -10.26
C GLU A 510 5.70 2.91 -9.56
N PHE A 511 4.86 3.93 -9.77
CA PHE A 511 3.47 3.98 -9.31
C PHE A 511 2.61 4.68 -10.37
N SER A 512 1.49 4.07 -10.72
CA SER A 512 0.50 4.62 -11.66
C SER A 512 -0.74 5.15 -10.92
N ILE A 513 -1.48 6.07 -11.54
CA ILE A 513 -2.81 6.49 -11.04
C ILE A 513 -3.78 5.29 -10.89
N PHE A 514 -3.59 4.23 -11.68
CA PHE A 514 -4.36 2.99 -11.56
C PHE A 514 -3.98 2.15 -10.33
N ASP A 515 -2.73 2.28 -9.82
CA ASP A 515 -2.34 1.69 -8.54
C ASP A 515 -3.10 2.37 -7.39
N THR A 516 -3.26 3.70 -7.42
CA THR A 516 -4.09 4.44 -6.46
C THR A 516 -5.54 3.96 -6.47
N VAL A 517 -6.14 3.72 -7.65
CA VAL A 517 -7.49 3.14 -7.76
C VAL A 517 -7.58 1.80 -7.04
N ARG A 518 -6.61 0.89 -7.25
CA ARG A 518 -6.56 -0.43 -6.59
C ARG A 518 -6.33 -0.30 -5.08
N LEU A 519 -5.42 0.58 -4.66
CA LEU A 519 -5.02 0.81 -3.28
C LEU A 519 -6.18 1.31 -2.40
N TYR A 520 -7.03 2.18 -2.94
CA TYR A 520 -8.24 2.67 -2.29
C TYR A 520 -9.45 1.76 -2.53
N GLY A 521 -9.23 0.57 -3.07
CA GLY A 521 -10.22 -0.49 -3.17
C GLY A 521 -11.17 -0.37 -4.35
N GLY A 522 -10.81 0.42 -5.37
CA GLY A 522 -11.45 0.33 -6.68
C GLY A 522 -11.35 -1.08 -7.25
N LEU A 523 -12.38 -1.50 -8.00
CA LEU A 523 -12.53 -2.86 -8.48
C LEU A 523 -13.18 -2.94 -9.88
N PRO A 524 -12.93 -4.01 -10.66
CA PRO A 524 -13.56 -4.18 -11.96
C PRO A 524 -15.07 -4.43 -11.82
N VAL A 525 -15.86 -3.78 -12.68
CA VAL A 525 -17.31 -3.91 -12.73
C VAL A 525 -17.75 -5.34 -13.06
N SER A 526 -18.49 -5.95 -12.13
CA SER A 526 -19.20 -7.20 -12.34
C SER A 526 -20.37 -7.34 -11.34
N ALA A 527 -21.39 -8.09 -11.71
CA ALA A 527 -22.52 -8.38 -10.81
C ALA A 527 -22.07 -9.13 -9.53
N SER A 528 -21.06 -10.01 -9.65
CA SER A 528 -20.44 -10.71 -8.52
C SER A 528 -19.80 -9.73 -7.53
N ASN A 529 -19.00 -8.78 -8.02
CA ASN A 529 -18.27 -7.88 -7.13
C ASN A 529 -19.22 -6.87 -6.46
N LEU A 530 -20.19 -6.31 -7.19
CA LEU A 530 -21.23 -5.46 -6.60
C LEU A 530 -22.05 -6.23 -5.54
N PHE A 531 -22.41 -7.49 -5.81
CA PHE A 531 -23.08 -8.36 -4.84
C PHE A 531 -22.24 -8.55 -3.57
N LYS A 532 -20.94 -8.83 -3.71
CA LYS A 532 -20.01 -9.02 -2.56
C LYS A 532 -19.91 -7.75 -1.71
N LEU A 533 -19.70 -6.58 -2.31
CA LEU A 533 -19.60 -5.30 -1.59
C LEU A 533 -20.85 -4.96 -0.78
N LEU A 534 -22.03 -5.20 -1.35
CA LEU A 534 -23.30 -4.96 -0.65
C LEU A 534 -23.53 -5.99 0.45
N ALA A 535 -23.11 -7.24 0.24
CA ALA A 535 -23.11 -8.28 1.29
C ALA A 535 -22.17 -7.94 2.45
N THR A 536 -21.00 -7.34 2.18
CA THR A 536 -20.06 -6.84 3.19
C THR A 536 -20.43 -5.47 3.77
N LYS A 537 -21.66 -4.98 3.53
CA LYS A 537 -22.18 -3.68 4.01
C LYS A 537 -21.29 -2.48 3.64
N SER A 538 -20.61 -2.52 2.51
CA SER A 538 -19.67 -1.45 2.12
C SER A 538 -20.40 -0.23 1.52
N HIS A 539 -19.73 0.93 1.55
CA HIS A 539 -20.12 2.12 0.77
C HIS A 539 -19.56 1.97 -0.65
N VAL A 540 -20.45 1.87 -1.63
CA VAL A 540 -20.11 1.64 -3.04
C VAL A 540 -20.29 2.93 -3.83
N LEU A 541 -19.33 3.26 -4.69
CA LEU A 541 -19.45 4.36 -5.65
C LEU A 541 -19.70 3.81 -7.05
N LEU A 542 -20.79 4.26 -7.66
CA LEU A 542 -21.29 3.78 -8.95
C LEU A 542 -21.65 4.93 -9.88
N TYR A 543 -21.08 4.91 -11.07
CA TYR A 543 -21.44 5.80 -12.19
C TYR A 543 -22.18 4.99 -13.25
N PRO A 544 -23.51 5.14 -13.40
CA PRO A 544 -24.28 4.26 -14.27
C PRO A 544 -23.89 4.33 -15.75
N GLY A 545 -23.51 5.50 -16.28
CA GLY A 545 -22.97 5.63 -17.63
C GLY A 545 -21.48 5.29 -17.74
N GLY A 546 -20.71 5.46 -16.66
CA GLY A 546 -19.37 4.89 -16.51
C GLY A 546 -18.38 5.47 -17.54
N ALA A 547 -17.63 4.62 -18.25
CA ALA A 547 -16.60 5.08 -19.20
C ALA A 547 -17.12 6.02 -20.30
N ARG A 548 -18.41 5.95 -20.68
CA ARG A 548 -19.04 6.84 -21.67
C ARG A 548 -19.30 8.26 -21.13
N GLU A 549 -19.50 8.39 -19.82
CA GLU A 549 -19.59 9.67 -19.11
C GLU A 549 -18.17 10.21 -18.84
N ALA A 550 -17.28 9.37 -18.31
CA ALA A 550 -15.88 9.73 -18.05
C ALA A 550 -15.09 10.18 -19.29
N LEU A 551 -15.54 9.79 -20.48
CA LEU A 551 -14.99 10.16 -21.79
C LEU A 551 -16.07 10.81 -22.66
N HIS A 552 -16.80 11.77 -22.09
CA HIS A 552 -17.74 12.59 -22.84
C HIS A 552 -17.03 13.47 -23.88
N ARG A 553 -17.78 13.91 -24.88
CA ARG A 553 -17.32 14.75 -26.00
C ARG A 553 -17.60 16.24 -25.73
N LYS A 554 -17.18 17.10 -26.65
CA LYS A 554 -17.45 18.55 -26.57
C LYS A 554 -18.96 18.83 -26.58
N GLY A 555 -19.43 19.67 -25.65
CA GLY A 555 -20.87 19.96 -25.55
C GLY A 555 -21.68 18.85 -24.90
N GLU A 556 -21.04 17.83 -24.31
CA GLU A 556 -21.66 16.76 -23.53
C GLU A 556 -21.44 16.88 -22.02
N GLU A 557 -20.82 17.96 -21.58
CA GLU A 557 -20.55 18.26 -20.17
C GLU A 557 -21.85 18.17 -19.36
N TYR A 558 -21.80 17.54 -18.20
CA TYR A 558 -22.92 17.40 -17.26
C TYR A 558 -24.12 16.58 -17.77
N LYS A 559 -24.00 15.84 -18.88
CA LYS A 559 -25.06 14.94 -19.38
C LYS A 559 -24.95 13.51 -18.81
N LEU A 560 -26.09 12.96 -18.41
CA LEU A 560 -26.18 11.60 -17.85
C LEU A 560 -26.45 10.54 -18.92
N PHE A 561 -25.39 9.83 -19.34
CA PHE A 561 -25.44 8.73 -20.31
C PHE A 561 -25.78 7.39 -19.64
N TRP A 562 -26.93 7.35 -18.99
CA TRP A 562 -27.39 6.23 -18.16
C TRP A 562 -28.08 5.12 -18.99
N PRO A 563 -27.86 3.81 -18.67
CA PRO A 563 -28.48 2.69 -19.39
C PRO A 563 -29.99 2.59 -19.18
N ASP A 564 -30.73 1.99 -20.11
CA ASP A 564 -32.19 1.83 -19.96
C ASP A 564 -32.64 0.89 -18.83
N GLN A 565 -31.71 0.10 -18.27
CA GLN A 565 -32.00 -1.00 -17.35
C GLN A 565 -31.74 -0.61 -15.87
N PRO A 566 -32.73 -0.74 -14.96
CA PRO A 566 -32.62 -0.31 -13.56
C PRO A 566 -31.91 -1.33 -12.66
N GLU A 567 -30.92 -2.08 -13.16
CA GLU A 567 -30.36 -3.24 -12.46
C GLU A 567 -29.64 -2.89 -11.15
N PHE A 568 -29.00 -1.71 -11.05
CA PHE A 568 -28.38 -1.30 -9.79
C PHE A 568 -29.41 -1.04 -8.68
N VAL A 569 -30.60 -0.51 -9.03
CA VAL A 569 -31.71 -0.28 -8.08
C VAL A 569 -32.24 -1.61 -7.56
N ARG A 570 -32.38 -2.60 -8.45
CA ARG A 570 -32.80 -3.96 -8.10
C ARG A 570 -31.77 -4.65 -7.19
N MET A 571 -30.48 -4.44 -7.45
CA MET A 571 -29.40 -4.97 -6.61
C MET A 571 -29.36 -4.28 -5.23
N ALA A 572 -29.47 -2.94 -5.17
CA ALA A 572 -29.55 -2.21 -3.90
C ALA A 572 -30.74 -2.70 -3.05
N ALA A 573 -31.93 -2.82 -3.66
CA ALA A 573 -33.14 -3.33 -3.02
C ALA A 573 -33.03 -4.79 -2.54
N ARG A 574 -32.19 -5.62 -3.18
CA ARG A 574 -31.93 -7.01 -2.73
C ARG A 574 -31.24 -7.04 -1.36
N PHE A 575 -30.36 -6.08 -1.09
CA PHE A 575 -29.60 -5.94 0.16
C PHE A 575 -30.21 -4.92 1.14
N GLY A 576 -31.23 -4.16 0.71
CA GLY A 576 -31.80 -3.06 1.49
C GLY A 576 -30.86 -1.86 1.60
N ALA A 577 -29.95 -1.69 0.65
CA ALA A 577 -28.95 -0.62 0.64
C ALA A 577 -29.60 0.77 0.47
N THR A 578 -29.02 1.78 1.10
CA THR A 578 -29.46 3.16 0.92
C THR A 578 -28.78 3.76 -0.29
N ILE A 579 -29.55 4.27 -1.24
CA ILE A 579 -29.02 4.95 -2.43
C ILE A 579 -28.89 6.44 -2.11
N VAL A 580 -27.73 7.03 -2.36
CA VAL A 580 -27.51 8.47 -2.20
C VAL A 580 -27.19 9.04 -3.60
N PRO A 581 -28.14 9.74 -4.25
CA PRO A 581 -27.84 10.49 -5.47
C PRO A 581 -26.87 11.61 -5.14
N PHE A 582 -25.92 11.93 -6.02
CA PHE A 582 -25.07 13.10 -5.88
C PHE A 582 -24.76 13.77 -7.21
N GLY A 583 -24.74 15.11 -7.20
CA GLY A 583 -24.24 15.93 -8.30
C GLY A 583 -22.81 16.41 -8.01
N VAL A 584 -22.02 16.60 -9.06
CA VAL A 584 -20.68 17.20 -8.99
C VAL A 584 -20.45 18.14 -10.17
N VAL A 585 -19.83 19.30 -9.92
CA VAL A 585 -19.61 20.36 -10.91
C VAL A 585 -18.21 20.97 -10.73
N GLY A 586 -17.51 21.24 -11.84
CA GLY A 586 -16.22 21.96 -11.85
C GLY A 586 -15.21 21.55 -12.92
N GLU A 587 -15.55 20.68 -13.89
CA GLU A 587 -14.61 20.20 -14.93
C GLU A 587 -14.26 21.31 -15.93
N ASP A 588 -15.29 22.02 -16.39
CA ASP A 588 -15.20 23.20 -17.27
C ASP A 588 -14.45 24.38 -16.63
N ASP A 589 -14.38 24.37 -15.30
CA ASP A 589 -13.62 25.30 -14.46
C ASP A 589 -12.15 24.89 -14.28
N ILE A 590 -11.76 23.63 -14.50
CA ILE A 590 -10.38 23.12 -14.35
C ILE A 590 -9.68 23.04 -15.71
N ALA A 591 -10.38 22.55 -16.72
CA ALA A 591 -9.80 22.25 -18.03
C ALA A 591 -10.78 22.55 -19.17
N GLU A 592 -10.22 22.70 -20.37
CA GLU A 592 -10.95 22.75 -21.63
C GLU A 592 -10.70 21.48 -22.42
N LEU A 593 -11.78 20.85 -22.90
CA LEU A 593 -11.70 19.72 -23.82
C LEU A 593 -11.42 20.23 -25.23
N VAL A 594 -10.13 20.29 -25.60
CA VAL A 594 -9.67 20.82 -26.90
C VAL A 594 -9.68 19.75 -27.99
N LEU A 595 -9.46 18.49 -27.66
CA LEU A 595 -9.56 17.35 -28.58
C LEU A 595 -10.40 16.22 -27.96
N ASP A 596 -11.55 15.93 -28.54
CA ASP A 596 -12.34 14.75 -28.18
C ASP A 596 -12.05 13.55 -29.11
N TYR A 597 -12.81 12.48 -28.98
CA TYR A 597 -12.67 11.27 -29.81
C TYR A 597 -12.71 11.57 -31.31
N ASP A 598 -13.67 12.38 -31.78
CA ASP A 598 -13.89 12.58 -33.20
C ASP A 598 -12.75 13.41 -33.82
N ASP A 599 -12.16 14.32 -33.05
CA ASP A 599 -10.95 15.05 -33.44
C ASP A 599 -9.70 14.16 -33.45
N LEU A 600 -9.48 13.34 -32.41
CA LEU A 600 -8.33 12.45 -32.32
C LEU A 600 -8.32 11.39 -33.42
N MET A 601 -9.50 10.88 -33.80
CA MET A 601 -9.66 9.92 -34.90
C MET A 601 -9.37 10.51 -36.29
N ARG A 602 -9.40 11.85 -36.45
CA ARG A 602 -9.01 12.53 -37.70
C ARG A 602 -7.49 12.62 -37.88
N ILE A 603 -6.70 12.41 -36.82
CA ILE A 603 -5.24 12.45 -36.84
C ILE A 603 -4.74 11.02 -37.12
N PRO A 604 -4.20 10.68 -38.31
CA PRO A 604 -4.04 9.28 -38.73
C PRO A 604 -3.28 8.38 -37.73
N ILE A 605 -2.10 8.83 -37.29
CA ILE A 605 -1.25 8.06 -36.35
C ILE A 605 -1.94 7.84 -35.00
N ILE A 606 -2.73 8.82 -34.52
CA ILE A 606 -3.44 8.77 -33.25
C ILE A 606 -4.70 7.91 -33.39
N GLY A 607 -5.48 8.08 -34.44
CA GLY A 607 -6.65 7.24 -34.73
C GLY A 607 -6.29 5.77 -34.90
N ASP A 608 -5.20 5.46 -35.60
CA ASP A 608 -4.70 4.09 -35.75
C ASP A 608 -4.12 3.51 -34.46
N ARG A 609 -3.60 4.35 -33.55
CA ARG A 609 -3.25 3.91 -32.18
C ARG A 609 -4.51 3.62 -31.37
N ILE A 610 -5.47 4.55 -31.30
CA ILE A 610 -6.73 4.37 -30.56
C ILE A 610 -7.46 3.11 -31.03
N ARG A 611 -7.52 2.85 -32.35
CA ARG A 611 -8.13 1.64 -32.91
C ARG A 611 -7.43 0.37 -32.40
N ARG A 612 -6.11 0.28 -32.53
CA ARG A 612 -5.32 -0.89 -32.06
C ARG A 612 -5.44 -1.11 -30.55
N ASP A 613 -5.39 -0.04 -29.77
CA ASP A 613 -5.50 -0.11 -28.31
C ASP A 613 -6.90 -0.65 -27.93
N ASN A 614 -7.98 -0.14 -28.55
CA ASN A 614 -9.34 -0.65 -28.31
C ASN A 614 -9.58 -2.09 -28.82
N GLU A 615 -8.91 -2.50 -29.90
CA GLU A 615 -8.93 -3.90 -30.36
C GLU A 615 -8.32 -4.84 -29.31
N GLN A 616 -7.23 -4.45 -28.65
CA GLN A 616 -6.64 -5.19 -27.52
C GLN A 616 -7.56 -5.24 -26.30
N TYR A 617 -8.40 -4.22 -26.09
CA TYR A 617 -9.35 -4.16 -24.96
C TYR A 617 -10.71 -4.81 -25.24
N LYS A 618 -10.93 -5.36 -26.43
CA LYS A 618 -12.25 -5.84 -26.87
C LYS A 618 -12.86 -6.88 -25.91
N ASP A 619 -12.06 -7.81 -25.40
CA ASP A 619 -12.52 -8.86 -24.48
C ASP A 619 -12.80 -8.35 -23.05
N LEU A 620 -12.40 -7.10 -22.75
CA LEU A 620 -12.68 -6.41 -21.48
C LEU A 620 -13.90 -5.48 -21.57
N ASN A 621 -14.56 -5.38 -22.73
CA ASN A 621 -15.75 -4.54 -22.92
C ASN A 621 -16.99 -5.19 -22.28
N VAL A 622 -17.37 -4.65 -21.13
CA VAL A 622 -18.47 -5.14 -20.27
C VAL A 622 -19.87 -4.80 -20.80
N ARG A 623 -19.99 -4.03 -21.89
CA ARG A 623 -21.26 -3.69 -22.55
C ARG A 623 -21.38 -4.23 -23.97
N THR A 624 -20.52 -5.19 -24.35
CA THR A 624 -20.62 -5.91 -25.62
C THR A 624 -22.03 -6.49 -25.80
N GLY A 625 -22.74 -6.06 -26.85
CA GLY A 625 -24.11 -6.47 -27.14
C GLY A 625 -25.22 -5.63 -26.49
N MET A 626 -24.89 -4.59 -25.72
CA MET A 626 -25.88 -3.58 -25.30
C MET A 626 -26.20 -2.60 -26.44
N SER A 627 -27.39 -1.99 -26.38
CA SER A 627 -27.83 -0.92 -27.28
C SER A 627 -27.71 0.47 -26.64
N GLY A 628 -27.80 1.52 -27.47
CA GLY A 628 -27.76 2.92 -27.03
C GLY A 628 -26.36 3.50 -26.86
N GLU A 629 -26.27 4.79 -26.57
CA GLU A 629 -25.01 5.55 -26.47
C GLU A 629 -24.04 4.97 -25.43
N VAL A 630 -24.61 4.35 -24.41
CA VAL A 630 -23.95 3.69 -23.27
C VAL A 630 -23.09 2.50 -23.69
N ALA A 631 -23.39 1.89 -24.86
CA ALA A 631 -22.61 0.80 -25.45
C ALA A 631 -21.34 1.28 -26.19
N ASN A 632 -21.24 2.57 -26.52
CA ASN A 632 -20.03 3.15 -27.08
C ASN A 632 -19.00 3.39 -25.96
N GLN A 633 -18.28 2.34 -25.58
CA GLN A 633 -17.22 2.37 -24.57
C GLN A 633 -15.82 2.52 -25.19
N THR A 634 -15.68 3.29 -26.27
CA THR A 634 -14.38 3.49 -26.91
C THR A 634 -13.45 4.28 -25.99
N LEU A 635 -12.33 3.68 -25.60
CA LEU A 635 -11.37 4.25 -24.66
C LEU A 635 -10.36 5.11 -25.40
N TYR A 636 -10.15 6.34 -24.97
CA TYR A 636 -9.15 7.26 -25.50
C TYR A 636 -8.69 8.22 -24.42
N LEU A 637 -7.56 8.91 -24.65
CA LEU A 637 -7.10 9.99 -23.78
C LEU A 637 -7.51 11.33 -24.42
N PRO A 638 -8.45 12.11 -23.83
CA PRO A 638 -8.85 13.40 -24.39
C PRO A 638 -7.70 14.41 -24.32
N GLY A 639 -7.66 15.33 -25.29
CA GLY A 639 -6.73 16.47 -25.27
C GLY A 639 -7.28 17.60 -24.42
N LEU A 640 -6.70 17.80 -23.23
CA LEU A 640 -7.13 18.81 -22.27
C LEU A 640 -6.14 19.98 -22.19
N LEU A 641 -6.66 21.21 -22.15
CA LEU A 641 -5.89 22.42 -21.84
C LEU A 641 -6.28 22.93 -20.45
N PRO A 642 -5.34 23.10 -19.50
CA PRO A 642 -5.66 23.59 -18.16
C PRO A 642 -6.11 25.07 -18.19
N LYS A 643 -7.15 25.39 -17.42
CA LYS A 643 -7.65 26.76 -17.21
C LYS A 643 -7.13 27.34 -15.91
N ILE A 644 -7.21 28.66 -15.75
CA ILE A 644 -7.09 29.27 -14.41
C ILE A 644 -8.27 28.74 -13.59
N PRO A 645 -8.03 28.00 -12.49
CA PRO A 645 -9.03 27.05 -12.05
C PRO A 645 -10.12 27.73 -11.22
N GLY A 646 -11.35 27.32 -11.51
CA GLY A 646 -12.44 27.39 -10.56
C GLY A 646 -12.29 26.33 -9.47
N ARG A 647 -13.43 25.86 -8.99
CA ARG A 647 -13.54 25.01 -7.79
C ARG A 647 -14.44 23.81 -8.09
N VAL A 648 -14.19 22.68 -7.43
CA VAL A 648 -15.07 21.51 -7.53
C VAL A 648 -16.10 21.53 -6.40
N TYR A 649 -17.37 21.35 -6.75
CA TYR A 649 -18.48 21.33 -5.81
C TYR A 649 -19.21 19.99 -5.90
N TYR A 650 -19.58 19.44 -4.75
CA TYR A 650 -20.33 18.20 -4.60
C TYR A 650 -21.60 18.49 -3.82
N LEU A 651 -22.71 17.87 -4.22
CA LEU A 651 -23.96 17.88 -3.47
C LEU A 651 -24.50 16.45 -3.39
N PHE A 652 -24.44 15.86 -2.20
CA PHE A 652 -25.12 14.61 -1.88
C PHE A 652 -26.58 14.91 -1.57
N GLY A 653 -27.48 14.40 -2.41
CA GLY A 653 -28.93 14.52 -2.25
C GLY A 653 -29.46 13.68 -1.07
N LYS A 654 -30.78 13.73 -0.87
CA LYS A 654 -31.42 13.04 0.25
C LYS A 654 -31.24 11.51 0.13
N PRO A 655 -30.81 10.81 1.19
CA PRO A 655 -30.68 9.35 1.16
C PRO A 655 -32.03 8.64 0.88
N VAL A 656 -32.03 7.71 -0.07
CA VAL A 656 -33.21 6.96 -0.51
C VAL A 656 -33.11 5.50 -0.02
N PRO A 657 -33.81 5.13 1.08
CA PRO A 657 -33.72 3.79 1.65
C PRO A 657 -34.51 2.77 0.81
N THR A 658 -33.85 1.67 0.41
CA THR A 658 -34.51 0.54 -0.28
C THR A 658 -34.91 -0.61 0.67
N LYS A 659 -34.53 -0.53 1.95
CA LYS A 659 -34.87 -1.51 3.00
C LYS A 659 -36.39 -1.73 3.05
N GLY A 660 -36.82 -2.99 3.09
CA GLY A 660 -38.24 -3.39 3.02
C GLY A 660 -38.87 -3.36 1.62
N ARG A 661 -38.31 -2.61 0.65
CA ARG A 661 -38.90 -2.44 -0.70
C ARG A 661 -38.55 -3.57 -1.69
N ARG A 662 -37.86 -4.63 -1.24
CA ARG A 662 -37.32 -5.72 -2.09
C ARG A 662 -38.37 -6.38 -3.00
N ASN A 663 -39.58 -6.63 -2.52
CA ASN A 663 -40.61 -7.28 -3.35
C ASN A 663 -41.25 -6.31 -4.36
N MET A 664 -41.43 -5.05 -3.98
CA MET A 664 -41.91 -3.99 -4.87
C MET A 664 -40.93 -3.73 -6.03
N LEU A 665 -39.62 -3.66 -5.73
CA LEU A 665 -38.54 -3.39 -6.69
C LEU A 665 -38.02 -4.65 -7.42
N LYS A 666 -38.67 -5.82 -7.24
CA LYS A 666 -38.51 -6.96 -8.16
C LYS A 666 -39.20 -6.67 -9.49
N ASP A 667 -40.34 -5.99 -9.44
CA ASP A 667 -41.05 -5.53 -10.63
C ASP A 667 -40.21 -4.51 -11.40
N ARG A 668 -40.26 -4.61 -12.72
CA ARG A 668 -39.46 -3.76 -13.62
C ARG A 668 -39.99 -2.34 -13.70
N SER A 669 -41.30 -2.14 -13.59
CA SER A 669 -41.92 -0.80 -13.68
C SER A 669 -41.57 0.02 -12.44
N ASN A 670 -41.81 -0.53 -11.24
CA ASN A 670 -41.45 0.12 -9.97
C ASN A 670 -39.94 0.40 -9.87
N ALA A 671 -39.10 -0.54 -10.33
CA ALA A 671 -37.66 -0.33 -10.36
C ALA A 671 -37.25 0.78 -11.34
N LYS A 672 -37.93 0.91 -12.49
CA LYS A 672 -37.70 1.97 -13.48
C LYS A 672 -38.17 3.34 -13.00
N GLU A 673 -39.28 3.42 -12.27
CA GLU A 673 -39.74 4.67 -11.64
C GLU A 673 -38.72 5.20 -10.65
N LEU A 674 -38.28 4.36 -9.70
CA LEU A 674 -37.24 4.74 -8.73
C LEU A 674 -35.91 5.10 -9.42
N TYR A 675 -35.54 4.39 -10.49
CA TYR A 675 -34.37 4.70 -11.29
C TYR A 675 -34.43 6.10 -11.93
N LEU A 676 -35.57 6.45 -12.54
CA LEU A 676 -35.79 7.78 -13.13
C LEU A 676 -35.82 8.88 -12.07
N HIS A 677 -36.39 8.62 -10.90
CA HIS A 677 -36.33 9.55 -9.76
C HIS A 677 -34.88 9.80 -9.32
N ILE A 678 -34.07 8.74 -9.12
CA ILE A 678 -32.65 8.88 -8.76
C ILE A 678 -31.88 9.65 -9.85
N LYS A 679 -32.16 9.40 -11.13
CA LYS A 679 -31.56 10.16 -12.24
C LYS A 679 -31.90 11.66 -12.15
N SER A 680 -33.18 11.98 -11.94
CA SER A 680 -33.64 13.36 -11.78
C SER A 680 -33.03 14.06 -10.56
N GLU A 681 -32.83 13.37 -9.43
CA GLU A 681 -32.16 13.94 -8.26
C GLU A 681 -30.68 14.30 -8.54
N VAL A 682 -29.98 13.51 -9.37
CA VAL A 682 -28.61 13.83 -9.82
C VAL A 682 -28.64 15.06 -10.74
N GLU A 683 -29.55 15.11 -11.71
CA GLU A 683 -29.72 16.26 -12.63
C GLU A 683 -30.07 17.56 -11.86
N ASN A 684 -30.98 17.47 -10.88
CA ASN A 684 -31.35 18.58 -9.98
C ASN A 684 -30.15 19.05 -9.14
N SER A 685 -29.36 18.12 -8.61
CA SER A 685 -28.15 18.44 -7.82
C SER A 685 -27.10 19.17 -8.66
N ILE A 686 -26.89 18.73 -9.90
CA ILE A 686 -25.99 19.39 -10.87
C ILE A 686 -26.51 20.78 -11.22
N ALA A 687 -27.79 20.93 -11.55
CA ALA A 687 -28.39 22.22 -11.91
C ALA A 687 -28.31 23.23 -10.75
N TYR A 688 -28.55 22.78 -9.51
CA TYR A 688 -28.38 23.59 -8.30
C TYR A 688 -26.93 24.08 -8.15
N LEU A 689 -25.94 23.17 -8.26
CA LEU A 689 -24.52 23.52 -8.16
C LEU A 689 -24.07 24.45 -9.29
N MET A 690 -24.51 24.24 -10.53
CA MET A 690 -24.21 25.11 -11.67
C MET A 690 -24.75 26.53 -11.49
N LYS A 691 -25.86 26.71 -10.77
CA LYS A 691 -26.39 28.02 -10.36
C LYS A 691 -25.53 28.60 -9.23
N LYS A 692 -25.45 27.89 -8.09
CA LYS A 692 -24.81 28.36 -6.86
C LYS A 692 -23.32 28.66 -6.98
N ARG A 693 -22.56 27.92 -7.81
CA ARG A 693 -21.13 28.24 -8.04
C ARG A 693 -20.88 29.64 -8.61
N LYS A 694 -21.89 30.27 -9.23
CA LYS A 694 -21.78 31.67 -9.72
C LYS A 694 -21.85 32.69 -8.57
N GLU A 695 -22.34 32.29 -7.41
CA GLU A 695 -22.45 33.09 -6.18
C GLU A 695 -21.23 32.90 -5.26
N ASP A 696 -20.27 32.01 -5.57
CA ASP A 696 -19.06 31.79 -4.77
C ASP A 696 -17.98 32.84 -5.06
N PRO A 697 -17.69 33.78 -4.12
CA PRO A 697 -16.61 34.76 -4.29
C PRO A 697 -15.22 34.11 -4.29
N TYR A 698 -15.11 32.85 -3.86
CA TYR A 698 -13.88 32.06 -3.81
C TYR A 698 -13.85 30.96 -4.89
N ARG A 699 -14.60 31.11 -5.99
CA ARG A 699 -14.48 30.20 -7.14
C ARG A 699 -13.07 30.29 -7.75
N GLY A 700 -12.58 31.50 -8.01
CA GLY A 700 -11.24 31.74 -8.58
C GLY A 700 -10.10 31.34 -7.66
N ILE A 701 -8.95 30.92 -8.22
CA ILE A 701 -7.76 30.59 -7.40
C ILE A 701 -7.11 31.81 -6.76
N VAL A 702 -7.22 32.99 -7.39
CA VAL A 702 -6.59 34.22 -6.90
C VAL A 702 -7.20 34.61 -5.56
N ASP A 703 -8.52 34.73 -5.49
CA ASP A 703 -9.27 35.09 -4.29
C ASP A 703 -9.08 34.07 -3.16
N ARG A 704 -9.07 32.77 -3.51
CA ARG A 704 -8.71 31.69 -2.57
C ARG A 704 -7.29 31.83 -2.03
N THR A 705 -6.33 32.21 -2.87
CA THR A 705 -4.93 32.36 -2.46
C THR A 705 -4.73 33.60 -1.59
N VAL A 706 -5.37 34.72 -1.92
CA VAL A 706 -5.41 35.93 -1.08
C VAL A 706 -6.04 35.61 0.28
N TYR A 707 -7.17 34.91 0.32
CA TYR A 707 -7.81 34.51 1.57
C TYR A 707 -6.89 33.65 2.45
N ARG A 708 -6.22 32.63 1.88
CA ARG A 708 -5.28 31.75 2.59
C ARG A 708 -4.13 32.51 3.25
N VAL A 709 -3.56 33.49 2.55
CA VAL A 709 -2.45 34.32 3.06
C VAL A 709 -2.88 35.16 4.26
N LEU A 710 -4.15 35.57 4.30
CA LEU A 710 -4.67 36.48 5.33
C LEU A 710 -5.34 35.79 6.53
N HIS A 711 -5.97 34.61 6.35
CA HIS A 711 -6.88 34.02 7.34
C HIS A 711 -6.66 32.52 7.67
N ALA A 712 -5.64 31.86 7.11
CA ALA A 712 -5.35 30.43 7.31
C ALA A 712 -6.48 29.46 6.82
N PRO A 713 -6.45 28.17 7.21
CA PRO A 713 -6.00 27.07 6.35
C PRO A 713 -6.96 26.65 5.21
N MET A 714 -6.40 25.88 4.27
CA MET A 714 -7.00 25.37 3.02
C MET A 714 -8.46 24.90 3.09
N ASP A 715 -8.79 24.17 4.15
CA ASP A 715 -10.04 23.45 4.40
C ASP A 715 -11.19 24.38 4.84
N GLN A 716 -10.87 25.57 5.33
CA GLN A 716 -11.84 26.51 5.92
C GLN A 716 -12.27 27.64 4.98
N VAL A 717 -11.67 27.72 3.78
CA VAL A 717 -12.05 28.74 2.77
C VAL A 717 -13.58 28.72 2.56
N PRO A 718 -14.29 29.84 2.76
CA PRO A 718 -15.74 29.90 2.60
C PRO A 718 -16.19 29.58 1.16
N SER A 719 -17.49 29.44 0.96
CA SER A 719 -18.14 29.22 -0.33
C SER A 719 -19.46 30.01 -0.35
N PHE A 720 -20.30 29.83 -1.37
CA PHE A 720 -21.71 30.22 -1.29
C PHE A 720 -22.40 29.56 -0.07
N GLU A 721 -23.43 30.22 0.47
CA GLU A 721 -24.36 29.62 1.44
C GLU A 721 -25.51 28.91 0.68
N PRO A 722 -26.02 27.77 1.18
CA PRO A 722 -26.99 26.94 0.48
C PRO A 722 -28.40 27.56 0.38
#